data_AF-Q3IC41-F1
#
_entry.id   AF-Q3IC41-F1
#
_cell.length_a   1.000
_cell.length_b   1.000
_cell.length_c   1.000
_cell.angle_alpha   90.00
_cell.angle_beta   90.00
_cell.angle_gamma   90.00
#
_symmetry.space_group_name_H-M   'P 1'
#
loop_
_entity.id
_entity.type
_entity.pdbx_description
1 polymer ?
#
loop_
_entity_poly.entity_id
_entity_poly.type
_entity_poly.pdbx_seq_one_letter_code
_entity_poly.pdbx_strand_id
1 'polypeptide(L)'
;MSLRTKLKKVLPSISITEQEALDAGDVWLEGSIYQGKPDFSALRAVPAAVLSADEKAFIDGPLQDLLGMIDDTEIQNGIHLPDYILDFLKKERFFSLIIPKSFGGLEFSPYANSTIVATIATKSSAVAVTVMVPNSLGPGELLLHFGTQEQQAHYLPRLANGTDIPCFALTSPEAGSDAGGIPDLGTVTKGMYNGEEVLGLEITWDKRYITLAPIATVLGLAFKVVDPDGLLGGKENLGITCALIPKEHPGVELGNRHDPMNIRFYNGTTRGNKVFVPMDFIIGGQKNIGRGWQMLVSCLGAGRGISLPALGVSTAQVAFKSASEYAAVREQFGLAIGQFEGIQEKLADIAGKTYLQEAMRVLTTEGLGMGLKPSVVTAIAKYHMTELGRDVLDSAMDIQAGKAIQNGPQNTLASGYVAQPIAITVEGANILTRNLMIFGQGVMRCHPYLQSMVESIHSEDKNADKEFNRILRKTVSYSVANSLRAFRLGVLPFTAGASSTLPEVREYEKAAHKLSAKLAVYADFSLLVLGGKLKQAEMLSARLGDVMSFLYAAMASIKYYEQKVSSSEREQAAPYFHYATRFALQSAEEALHKFLDNFPASGTRKFMRFITMNYSTKMPKISDDLIRELAKQAQLDTAFKAQITHLVKPVKGDGHYINEQAYKAKMASLGELAKVKKALRAKTIKAGIRFSITLDNALAANVITAAEHTQLIDYNTKREKAIRVDEFDFDMNLLDDNAQPVNPLKSVVNQ
;
A
#
# COMPACT_ATOMS: atom_id res chain seq x y z
N MET A 1 -49.56 -3.28 -10.62
CA MET A 1 -48.25 -3.67 -10.05
C MET A 1 -47.39 -2.41 -9.98
N SER A 2 -47.00 -1.98 -8.78
CA SER A 2 -46.23 -0.75 -8.57
C SER A 2 -44.85 -0.84 -9.23
N LEU A 3 -44.22 0.31 -9.52
CA LEU A 3 -42.85 0.35 -10.05
C LEU A 3 -41.87 -0.40 -9.14
N ARG A 4 -42.07 -0.28 -7.82
CA ARG A 4 -41.35 -1.00 -6.77
C ARG A 4 -41.46 -2.53 -6.93
N THR A 5 -42.67 -3.06 -7.09
CA THR A 5 -42.89 -4.52 -7.25
C THR A 5 -42.36 -5.05 -8.58
N LYS A 6 -42.29 -4.24 -9.63
CA LYS A 6 -41.61 -4.60 -10.88
C LYS A 6 -40.09 -4.66 -10.69
N LEU A 7 -39.50 -3.68 -10.00
CA LEU A 7 -38.06 -3.64 -9.72
C LEU A 7 -37.60 -4.76 -8.77
N LYS A 8 -38.42 -5.14 -7.78
CA LYS A 8 -38.16 -6.28 -6.88
C LYS A 8 -37.96 -7.61 -7.64
N LYS A 9 -38.53 -7.76 -8.84
CA LYS A 9 -38.37 -8.96 -9.69
C LYS A 9 -37.10 -8.95 -10.54
N VAL A 10 -36.47 -7.78 -10.72
CA VAL A 10 -35.35 -7.57 -11.66
C VAL A 10 -34.04 -7.33 -10.92
N LEU A 11 -34.10 -6.73 -9.73
CA LEU A 11 -32.93 -6.50 -8.89
C LEU A 11 -32.66 -7.72 -8.01
N PRO A 12 -31.43 -8.25 -8.00
CA PRO A 12 -31.05 -9.33 -7.10
C PRO A 12 -31.16 -8.86 -5.65
N SER A 13 -31.56 -9.75 -4.75
CA SER A 13 -31.48 -9.49 -3.31
C SER A 13 -30.01 -9.44 -2.86
N ILE A 14 -29.68 -8.50 -1.98
CA ILE A 14 -28.36 -8.40 -1.33
C ILE A 14 -28.22 -9.62 -0.39
N SER A 15 -27.11 -10.37 -0.49
CA SER A 15 -26.86 -11.48 0.43
C SER A 15 -26.57 -10.95 1.84
N ILE A 16 -26.79 -11.77 2.88
CA ILE A 16 -26.46 -11.38 4.27
C ILE A 16 -24.98 -10.99 4.39
N THR A 17 -24.09 -11.76 3.76
CA THR A 17 -22.65 -11.48 3.74
C THR A 17 -22.30 -10.16 3.03
N GLU A 18 -23.04 -9.80 1.98
CA GLU A 18 -22.85 -8.53 1.27
C GLU A 18 -23.41 -7.36 2.08
N GLN A 19 -24.55 -7.54 2.74
CA GLN A 19 -25.14 -6.54 3.63
C GLN A 19 -24.23 -6.26 4.82
N GLU A 20 -23.72 -7.29 5.49
CA GLU A 20 -22.76 -7.14 6.60
C GLU A 20 -21.48 -6.41 6.16
N ALA A 21 -21.02 -6.64 4.93
CA ALA A 21 -19.87 -5.91 4.38
C ALA A 21 -20.20 -4.46 4.03
N LEU A 22 -21.42 -4.17 3.59
CA LEU A 22 -21.91 -2.81 3.31
C LEU A 22 -22.21 -2.03 4.58
N ASP A 23 -22.59 -2.69 5.67
CA ASP A 23 -22.83 -2.06 6.97
C ASP A 23 -21.53 -1.88 7.76
N ALA A 24 -20.51 -2.69 7.47
CA ALA A 24 -19.18 -2.55 8.07
C ALA A 24 -18.40 -1.36 7.49
N GLY A 25 -18.04 -0.40 8.35
CA GLY A 25 -17.14 0.72 8.03
C GLY A 25 -17.85 2.06 7.86
N ASP A 26 -17.07 3.12 7.62
CA ASP A 26 -17.55 4.51 7.48
C ASP A 26 -17.49 5.00 6.02
N VAL A 27 -18.24 6.07 5.71
CA VAL A 27 -18.06 6.87 4.48
C VAL A 27 -17.35 8.15 4.86
N TRP A 28 -16.29 8.50 4.13
CA TRP A 28 -15.44 9.65 4.44
C TRP A 28 -15.32 10.61 3.24
N LEU A 29 -14.10 10.99 2.86
CA LEU A 29 -13.83 11.96 1.79
C LEU A 29 -14.29 11.47 0.42
N GLU A 30 -14.21 10.17 0.17
CA GLU A 30 -14.64 9.53 -1.07
C GLU A 30 -16.14 9.72 -1.35
N GLY A 31 -16.95 9.87 -0.31
CA GLY A 31 -18.37 10.20 -0.45
C GLY A 31 -18.58 11.51 -1.20
N SER A 32 -17.80 12.54 -0.86
CA SER A 32 -17.87 13.86 -1.51
C SER A 32 -17.40 13.83 -2.97
N ILE A 33 -16.39 13.00 -3.27
CA ILE A 33 -15.86 12.75 -4.62
C ILE A 33 -16.94 12.09 -5.48
N TYR A 34 -17.59 11.06 -4.96
CA TYR A 34 -18.67 10.36 -5.66
C TYR A 34 -19.84 11.32 -5.96
N GLN A 35 -20.17 12.19 -5.00
CA GLN A 35 -21.28 13.13 -5.14
C GLN A 35 -21.02 14.32 -6.08
N GLY A 36 -19.85 14.38 -6.70
CA GLY A 36 -19.53 15.42 -7.66
C GLY A 36 -19.12 16.75 -7.00
N LYS A 37 -18.71 16.72 -5.73
CA LYS A 37 -18.30 17.90 -4.94
C LYS A 37 -17.23 17.51 -3.90
N PRO A 38 -15.97 17.27 -4.32
CA PRO A 38 -14.90 16.94 -3.38
C PRO A 38 -14.81 17.98 -2.27
N ASP A 39 -14.82 17.55 -1.01
CA ASP A 39 -14.86 18.43 0.15
C ASP A 39 -13.44 18.76 0.63
N PHE A 40 -12.89 19.83 0.07
CA PHE A 40 -11.58 20.35 0.47
C PHE A 40 -11.57 21.04 1.84
N SER A 41 -12.73 21.41 2.39
CA SER A 41 -12.83 21.94 3.76
C SER A 41 -12.67 20.79 4.75
N ALA A 42 -13.40 19.69 4.54
CA ALA A 42 -13.26 18.48 5.35
C ALA A 42 -11.83 17.92 5.26
N LEU A 43 -11.22 17.90 4.06
CA LEU A 43 -9.83 17.47 3.87
C LEU A 43 -8.83 18.26 4.74
N ARG A 44 -9.00 19.58 4.83
CA ARG A 44 -8.13 20.46 5.65
C ARG A 44 -8.41 20.33 7.14
N ALA A 45 -9.64 19.96 7.52
CA ALA A 45 -10.00 19.70 8.92
C ALA A 45 -9.41 18.40 9.48
N VAL A 46 -8.93 17.49 8.63
CA VAL A 46 -8.26 16.25 9.06
C VAL A 46 -6.98 16.60 9.85
N PRO A 47 -6.86 16.17 11.13
CA PRO A 47 -5.68 16.42 11.95
C PRO A 47 -4.41 15.86 11.32
N ALA A 48 -3.29 16.55 11.50
CA ALA A 48 -2.00 16.05 11.04
C ALA A 48 -1.61 14.79 11.81
N ALA A 49 -1.10 13.78 11.12
CA ALA A 49 -0.44 12.66 11.79
C ALA A 49 0.84 13.17 12.45
N VAL A 50 0.93 12.98 13.77
CA VAL A 50 2.10 13.33 14.61
C VAL A 50 2.45 12.11 15.44
N LEU A 51 3.72 11.73 15.42
CA LEU A 51 4.25 10.68 16.28
C LEU A 51 4.32 11.22 17.72
N SER A 52 3.75 10.48 18.66
CA SER A 52 3.93 10.66 20.10
C SER A 52 5.39 10.47 20.50
N ALA A 53 5.73 10.88 21.72
CA ALA A 53 7.08 10.71 22.26
C ALA A 53 7.50 9.23 22.31
N ASP A 54 6.59 8.34 22.69
CA ASP A 54 6.86 6.89 22.79
C ASP A 54 7.06 6.27 21.40
N GLU A 55 6.23 6.63 20.43
CA GLU A 55 6.36 6.16 19.04
C GLU A 55 7.67 6.63 18.42
N LYS A 56 8.05 7.90 18.66
CA LYS A 56 9.32 8.44 18.21
C LYS A 56 10.50 7.73 18.88
N ALA A 57 10.46 7.52 20.19
CA ALA A 57 11.49 6.79 20.92
C ALA A 57 11.65 5.34 20.40
N PHE A 58 10.54 4.69 20.03
CA PHE A 58 10.58 3.37 19.42
C PHE A 58 11.23 3.36 18.03
N ILE A 59 10.85 4.33 17.19
CA ILE A 59 11.40 4.50 15.83
C ILE A 59 12.89 4.85 15.87
N ASP A 60 13.31 5.68 16.82
CA ASP A 60 14.68 6.17 16.96
C ASP A 60 15.58 5.18 17.74
N GLY A 61 15.02 4.21 18.46
CA GLY A 61 15.74 3.19 19.23
C GLY A 61 15.50 1.77 18.69
N PRO A 62 14.58 0.97 19.26
CA PRO A 62 14.33 -0.42 18.87
C PRO A 62 14.24 -0.69 17.37
N LEU A 63 13.62 0.21 16.59
CA LEU A 63 13.56 0.06 15.14
C LEU A 63 14.93 0.25 14.48
N GLN A 64 15.76 1.22 14.92
CA GLN A 64 17.11 1.37 14.38
C GLN A 64 17.99 0.17 14.71
N ASP A 65 17.87 -0.35 15.94
CA ASP A 65 18.59 -1.55 16.36
C ASP A 65 18.20 -2.75 15.49
N LEU A 66 16.89 -2.97 15.25
CA LEU A 66 16.42 -4.01 14.33
C LEU A 66 17.00 -3.84 12.92
N LEU A 67 16.99 -2.62 12.37
CA LEU A 67 17.54 -2.38 11.03
C LEU A 67 19.03 -2.71 10.94
N GLY A 68 19.78 -2.46 12.02
CA GLY A 68 21.19 -2.83 12.14
C GLY A 68 21.43 -4.34 12.25
N MET A 69 20.45 -5.09 12.72
CA MET A 69 20.50 -6.56 12.85
C MET A 69 20.10 -7.29 11.56
N ILE A 70 19.40 -6.64 10.64
CA ILE A 70 18.91 -7.28 9.41
C ILE A 70 20.01 -7.32 8.34
N ASP A 71 20.45 -8.52 8.00
CA ASP A 71 21.11 -8.85 6.74
C ASP A 71 20.14 -9.62 5.84
N ASP A 72 19.58 -8.95 4.83
CA ASP A 72 18.61 -9.59 3.93
C ASP A 72 19.27 -10.65 3.01
N THR A 73 20.58 -10.56 2.78
CA THR A 73 21.31 -11.59 2.00
C THR A 73 21.49 -12.85 2.84
N GLU A 74 21.86 -12.71 4.12
CA GLU A 74 21.89 -13.83 5.07
C GLU A 74 20.50 -14.47 5.16
N ILE A 75 19.45 -13.67 5.32
CA ILE A 75 18.06 -14.16 5.41
C ILE A 75 17.69 -14.95 4.16
N GLN A 76 17.93 -14.42 2.95
CA GLN A 76 17.57 -15.09 1.70
C GLN A 76 18.30 -16.43 1.48
N ASN A 77 19.59 -16.48 1.84
CA ASN A 77 20.42 -17.67 1.74
C ASN A 77 20.13 -18.69 2.85
N GLY A 78 19.51 -18.23 3.95
CA GLY A 78 19.08 -19.07 5.06
C GLY A 78 17.83 -19.92 4.79
N ILE A 79 17.63 -20.93 5.62
CA ILE A 79 16.42 -21.78 5.63
C ILE A 79 15.29 -21.10 6.44
N HIS A 80 15.66 -20.40 7.50
CA HIS A 80 14.78 -19.77 8.47
C HIS A 80 15.13 -18.31 8.63
N LEU A 81 14.14 -17.51 9.06
CA LEU A 81 14.46 -16.20 9.63
C LEU A 81 15.32 -16.44 10.88
N PRO A 82 16.46 -15.75 11.05
CA PRO A 82 17.35 -15.98 12.18
C PRO A 82 16.65 -15.83 13.54
N ASP A 83 16.91 -16.76 14.46
CA ASP A 83 16.26 -16.80 15.78
C ASP A 83 16.52 -15.52 16.59
N TYR A 84 17.72 -14.95 16.49
CA TYR A 84 18.07 -13.70 17.16
C TYR A 84 17.21 -12.51 16.70
N ILE A 85 16.74 -12.51 15.46
CA ILE A 85 15.79 -11.50 14.96
C ILE A 85 14.41 -11.77 15.57
N LEU A 86 13.92 -13.00 15.51
CA LEU A 86 12.61 -13.35 16.09
C LEU A 86 12.52 -13.05 17.58
N ASP A 87 13.57 -13.36 18.34
CA ASP A 87 13.63 -13.11 19.77
C ASP A 87 13.66 -11.60 20.08
N PHE A 88 14.38 -10.82 19.26
CA PHE A 88 14.37 -9.37 19.36
C PHE A 88 12.98 -8.80 19.06
N LEU A 89 12.30 -9.26 18.02
CA LEU A 89 10.94 -8.82 17.68
C LEU A 89 9.96 -9.06 18.83
N LYS A 90 10.06 -10.21 19.51
CA LYS A 90 9.23 -10.52 20.70
C LYS A 90 9.57 -9.61 21.87
N LYS A 91 10.86 -9.55 22.22
CA LYS A 91 11.36 -8.79 23.39
C LYS A 91 11.00 -7.31 23.29
N GLU A 92 11.22 -6.72 22.13
CA GLU A 92 10.94 -5.29 21.87
C GLU A 92 9.49 -5.04 21.42
N ARG A 93 8.59 -6.03 21.52
CA ARG A 93 7.14 -5.89 21.30
C ARG A 93 6.73 -5.49 19.87
N PHE A 94 7.52 -5.86 18.86
CA PHE A 94 7.14 -5.62 17.46
C PHE A 94 5.85 -6.36 17.06
N PHE A 95 5.45 -7.44 17.75
CA PHE A 95 4.20 -8.15 17.47
C PHE A 95 2.95 -7.51 18.10
N SER A 96 3.09 -6.39 18.81
CA SER A 96 2.01 -5.81 19.60
C SER A 96 2.01 -4.28 19.59
N LEU A 97 2.30 -3.71 18.43
CA LEU A 97 2.23 -2.27 18.17
C LEU A 97 0.82 -1.73 18.50
N ILE A 98 -0.23 -2.47 18.15
CA ILE A 98 -1.63 -2.01 18.30
C ILE A 98 -2.31 -2.41 19.61
N ILE A 99 -1.71 -3.34 20.38
CA ILE A 99 -2.32 -3.81 21.63
C ILE A 99 -2.23 -2.68 22.67
N PRO A 100 -3.31 -2.36 23.40
CA PRO A 100 -3.30 -1.32 24.43
C PRO A 100 -2.24 -1.56 25.51
N LYS A 101 -1.71 -0.48 26.06
CA LYS A 101 -0.73 -0.54 27.16
C LYS A 101 -1.26 -1.24 28.40
N SER A 102 -2.58 -1.20 28.64
CA SER A 102 -3.24 -1.92 29.73
C SER A 102 -3.07 -3.44 29.66
N PHE A 103 -2.82 -3.99 28.48
CA PHE A 103 -2.49 -5.41 28.26
C PHE A 103 -0.99 -5.61 28.03
N GLY A 104 -0.14 -4.61 28.24
CA GLY A 104 1.31 -4.69 28.07
C GLY A 104 1.81 -4.48 26.64
N GLY A 105 0.95 -4.06 25.72
CA GLY A 105 1.30 -3.66 24.35
C GLY A 105 1.78 -2.21 24.26
N LEU A 106 1.86 -1.67 23.04
CA LEU A 106 2.42 -0.35 22.77
C LEU A 106 1.38 0.75 22.48
N GLU A 107 0.17 0.39 22.03
CA GLU A 107 -0.91 1.33 21.71
C GLU A 107 -0.51 2.41 20.67
N PHE A 108 0.25 2.02 19.66
CA PHE A 108 0.71 2.90 18.61
C PHE A 108 -0.37 3.22 17.59
N SER A 109 -0.33 4.45 17.10
CA SER A 109 -1.23 4.97 16.06
C SER A 109 -1.06 4.22 14.73
N PRO A 110 -2.09 4.26 13.85
CA PRO A 110 -1.97 3.75 12.49
C PRO A 110 -0.79 4.33 11.70
N TYR A 111 -0.46 5.60 11.94
CA TYR A 111 0.67 6.27 11.29
C TYR A 111 2.01 5.72 11.76
N ALA A 112 2.19 5.50 13.06
CA ALA A 112 3.41 4.89 13.60
C ALA A 112 3.56 3.44 13.12
N ASN A 113 2.50 2.64 13.19
CA ASN A 113 2.50 1.26 12.69
C ASN A 113 2.90 1.21 11.19
N SER A 114 2.25 2.02 10.36
CA SER A 114 2.60 2.13 8.93
C SER A 114 4.06 2.53 8.71
N THR A 115 4.56 3.50 9.48
CA THR A 115 5.94 3.99 9.38
C THR A 115 6.96 2.91 9.80
N ILE A 116 6.71 2.20 10.89
CA ILE A 116 7.56 1.10 11.37
C ILE A 116 7.62 -0.02 10.32
N VAL A 117 6.46 -0.52 9.87
CA VAL A 117 6.40 -1.60 8.88
C VAL A 117 7.03 -1.19 7.55
N ALA A 118 6.76 0.02 7.07
CA ALA A 118 7.33 0.50 5.82
C ALA A 118 8.86 0.65 5.92
N THR A 119 9.37 1.15 7.06
CA THR A 119 10.82 1.28 7.29
C THR A 119 11.50 -0.09 7.29
N ILE A 120 10.95 -1.10 7.98
CA ILE A 120 11.48 -2.48 7.97
C ILE A 120 11.46 -3.04 6.54
N ALA A 121 10.39 -2.80 5.80
CA ALA A 121 10.23 -3.29 4.44
C ALA A 121 11.25 -2.69 3.45
N THR A 122 11.88 -1.55 3.77
CA THR A 122 12.97 -1.01 2.94
C THR A 122 14.23 -1.86 3.00
N LYS A 123 14.36 -2.69 4.04
CA LYS A 123 15.50 -3.54 4.34
C LYS A 123 15.20 -5.03 4.09
N SER A 124 14.06 -5.53 4.59
CA SER A 124 13.64 -6.92 4.39
C SER A 124 12.12 -7.08 4.38
N SER A 125 11.61 -7.60 3.26
CA SER A 125 10.18 -7.95 3.14
C SER A 125 9.79 -9.09 4.08
N ALA A 126 10.69 -10.06 4.33
CA ALA A 126 10.41 -11.19 5.19
C ALA A 126 10.17 -10.77 6.65
N VAL A 127 11.02 -9.87 7.17
CA VAL A 127 10.88 -9.33 8.53
C VAL A 127 9.64 -8.42 8.61
N ALA A 128 9.42 -7.58 7.61
CA ALA A 128 8.26 -6.70 7.56
C ALA A 128 6.94 -7.49 7.63
N VAL A 129 6.79 -8.55 6.82
CA VAL A 129 5.59 -9.42 6.84
C VAL A 129 5.42 -10.11 8.20
N THR A 130 6.52 -10.53 8.82
CA THR A 130 6.53 -11.17 10.15
C THR A 130 6.01 -10.22 11.23
N VAL A 131 6.38 -8.94 11.19
CA VAL A 131 5.87 -7.88 12.10
C VAL A 131 4.44 -7.45 11.75
N MET A 132 4.10 -7.44 10.47
CA MET A 132 2.86 -6.87 9.96
C MET A 132 1.61 -7.67 10.35
N VAL A 133 1.67 -9.00 10.32
CA VAL A 133 0.49 -9.86 10.51
C VAL A 133 -0.09 -9.76 11.94
N PRO A 134 0.70 -9.87 13.03
CA PRO A 134 0.19 -9.69 14.39
C PRO A 134 -0.46 -8.32 14.64
N ASN A 135 -0.07 -7.30 13.88
CA ASN A 135 -0.53 -5.91 14.01
C ASN A 135 -1.60 -5.50 12.98
N SER A 136 -2.22 -6.47 12.30
CA SER A 136 -3.27 -6.22 11.31
C SER A 136 -4.45 -7.18 11.50
N LEU A 137 -4.83 -7.98 10.49
CA LEU A 137 -5.86 -9.02 10.66
C LEU A 137 -5.25 -10.19 11.44
N GLY A 138 -5.41 -10.14 12.77
CA GLY A 138 -4.96 -11.19 13.66
C GLY A 138 -5.82 -11.35 14.91
N PRO A 139 -5.60 -12.43 15.69
CA PRO A 139 -6.19 -12.65 17.01
C PRO A 139 -6.21 -11.43 17.93
N GLY A 140 -5.14 -10.62 17.95
CA GLY A 140 -5.07 -9.42 18.80
C GLY A 140 -6.18 -8.42 18.49
N GLU A 141 -6.31 -8.01 17.23
CA GLU A 141 -7.36 -7.08 16.78
C GLU A 141 -8.76 -7.65 17.02
N LEU A 142 -8.99 -8.93 16.68
CA LEU A 142 -10.29 -9.57 16.89
C LEU A 142 -10.68 -9.64 18.38
N LEU A 143 -9.73 -9.95 19.26
CA LEU A 143 -9.96 -10.02 20.70
C LEU A 143 -10.28 -8.65 21.30
N LEU A 144 -9.63 -7.58 20.83
CA LEU A 144 -9.90 -6.22 21.31
C LEU A 144 -11.35 -5.80 21.06
N HIS A 145 -11.90 -6.13 19.90
CA HIS A 145 -13.27 -5.72 19.53
C HIS A 145 -14.34 -6.73 19.95
N PHE A 146 -14.02 -8.02 19.95
CA PHE A 146 -15.03 -9.08 20.04
C PHE A 146 -14.77 -10.14 21.11
N GLY A 147 -13.58 -10.17 21.72
CA GLY A 147 -13.24 -11.14 22.77
C GLY A 147 -14.05 -10.94 24.05
N THR A 148 -14.22 -12.02 24.83
CA THR A 148 -14.73 -11.90 26.20
C THR A 148 -13.68 -11.28 27.11
N GLN A 149 -14.06 -10.86 28.32
CA GLN A 149 -13.10 -10.32 29.30
C GLN A 149 -12.04 -11.36 29.66
N GLU A 150 -12.43 -12.62 29.81
CA GLU A 150 -11.55 -13.75 30.11
C GLU A 150 -10.57 -14.01 28.95
N GLN A 151 -11.07 -14.00 27.71
CA GLN A 151 -10.21 -14.16 26.52
C GLN A 151 -9.22 -13.00 26.39
N GLN A 152 -9.66 -11.77 26.58
CA GLN A 152 -8.79 -10.59 26.54
C GLN A 152 -7.71 -10.66 27.64
N ALA A 153 -8.10 -10.96 28.88
CA ALA A 153 -7.20 -11.07 30.01
C ALA A 153 -6.18 -12.21 29.85
N HIS A 154 -6.57 -13.31 29.21
CA HIS A 154 -5.67 -14.43 28.94
C HIS A 154 -4.72 -14.14 27.76
N TYR A 155 -5.27 -13.84 26.57
CA TYR A 155 -4.49 -13.83 25.34
C TYR A 155 -3.76 -12.50 25.08
N LEU A 156 -4.36 -11.34 25.33
CA LEU A 156 -3.75 -10.06 24.93
C LEU A 156 -2.38 -9.82 25.61
N PRO A 157 -2.18 -10.09 26.91
CA PRO A 157 -0.86 -9.98 27.53
C PRO A 157 0.18 -10.95 26.96
N ARG A 158 -0.25 -12.16 26.58
CA ARG A 158 0.62 -13.21 26.03
C ARG A 158 1.01 -12.93 24.58
N LEU A 159 0.10 -12.33 23.80
CA LEU A 159 0.40 -11.78 22.49
C LEU A 159 1.33 -10.58 22.60
N ALA A 160 1.13 -9.72 23.60
CA ALA A 160 1.93 -8.51 23.81
C ALA A 160 3.40 -8.78 24.14
N ASN A 161 3.67 -9.81 24.95
CA ASN A 161 5.05 -10.17 25.32
C ASN A 161 5.66 -11.25 24.40
N GLY A 162 4.97 -11.65 23.33
CA GLY A 162 5.44 -12.66 22.37
C GLY A 162 5.50 -14.09 22.91
N THR A 163 4.91 -14.37 24.09
CA THR A 163 4.72 -15.75 24.57
C THR A 163 3.85 -16.53 23.59
N ASP A 164 2.79 -15.88 23.11
CA ASP A 164 1.98 -16.41 22.04
C ASP A 164 2.27 -15.73 20.71
N ILE A 165 2.54 -16.54 19.68
CA ILE A 165 2.67 -16.08 18.30
C ILE A 165 1.36 -16.45 17.59
N PRO A 166 0.57 -15.47 17.13
CA PRO A 166 -0.68 -15.75 16.46
C PRO A 166 -0.47 -16.03 14.97
N CYS A 167 -1.35 -16.87 14.43
CA CYS A 167 -1.65 -16.91 13.00
C CYS A 167 -3.16 -16.85 12.76
N PHE A 168 -3.60 -16.54 11.54
CA PHE A 168 -5.02 -16.48 11.21
C PHE A 168 -5.34 -17.26 9.93
N ALA A 169 -6.12 -18.33 10.08
CA ALA A 169 -6.45 -19.29 9.04
C ALA A 169 -7.85 -19.05 8.47
N LEU A 170 -7.88 -18.26 7.40
CA LEU A 170 -9.08 -18.01 6.60
C LEU A 170 -9.08 -18.79 5.28
N THR A 171 -8.00 -18.68 4.51
CA THR A 171 -7.87 -19.24 3.16
C THR A 171 -7.80 -20.77 3.17
N SER A 172 -8.62 -21.40 2.32
CA SER A 172 -8.62 -22.84 2.10
C SER A 172 -8.18 -23.18 0.66
N PRO A 173 -7.97 -24.47 0.33
CA PRO A 173 -7.75 -24.90 -1.05
C PRO A 173 -8.85 -24.43 -2.01
N GLU A 174 -10.11 -24.48 -1.58
CA GLU A 174 -11.28 -24.19 -2.41
C GLU A 174 -11.74 -22.72 -2.36
N ALA A 175 -11.32 -21.95 -1.35
CA ALA A 175 -11.76 -20.57 -1.15
C ALA A 175 -10.60 -19.63 -0.81
N GLY A 176 -10.43 -18.60 -1.65
CA GLY A 176 -9.50 -17.48 -1.45
C GLY A 176 -10.22 -16.14 -1.53
N SER A 177 -10.37 -15.60 -2.75
CA SER A 177 -11.12 -14.36 -2.99
C SER A 177 -12.58 -14.44 -2.54
N ASP A 178 -13.23 -15.60 -2.70
CA ASP A 178 -14.55 -15.88 -2.13
C ASP A 178 -14.43 -16.41 -0.69
N ALA A 179 -13.99 -15.54 0.22
CA ALA A 179 -13.79 -15.91 1.62
C ALA A 179 -15.10 -16.28 2.35
N GLY A 180 -16.26 -15.89 1.82
CA GLY A 180 -17.57 -16.35 2.32
C GLY A 180 -17.86 -17.82 1.97
N GLY A 181 -17.19 -18.33 0.92
CA GLY A 181 -17.35 -19.67 0.36
C GLY A 181 -16.59 -20.79 1.07
N ILE A 182 -15.85 -20.53 2.16
CA ILE A 182 -14.99 -21.54 2.81
C ILE A 182 -15.71 -22.88 3.10
N PRO A 183 -15.07 -24.04 2.87
CA PRO A 183 -15.67 -25.36 3.06
C PRO A 183 -15.52 -25.90 4.48
N ASP A 184 -14.66 -25.29 5.31
CA ASP A 184 -14.35 -25.75 6.66
C ASP A 184 -15.59 -25.71 7.55
N LEU A 185 -15.84 -26.78 8.30
CA LEU A 185 -17.13 -27.03 8.95
C LEU A 185 -16.93 -27.40 10.42
N GLY A 186 -17.70 -26.75 11.29
CA GLY A 186 -17.89 -27.11 12.69
C GLY A 186 -19.33 -27.56 12.93
N THR A 187 -19.50 -28.76 13.47
CA THR A 187 -20.81 -29.29 13.86
C THR A 187 -20.99 -29.15 15.37
N VAL A 188 -22.08 -28.51 15.81
CA VAL A 188 -22.42 -28.41 17.23
C VAL A 188 -22.61 -29.80 17.82
N THR A 189 -21.90 -30.10 18.90
CA THR A 189 -21.94 -31.40 19.57
C THR A 189 -21.57 -31.27 21.05
N LYS A 190 -21.61 -32.37 21.79
CA LYS A 190 -21.03 -32.50 23.11
C LYS A 190 -19.75 -33.33 23.06
N GLY A 191 -18.80 -33.01 23.93
CA GLY A 191 -17.54 -33.72 24.02
C GLY A 191 -16.86 -33.49 25.35
N MET A 192 -15.85 -34.31 25.64
CA MET A 192 -15.09 -34.20 26.88
C MET A 192 -14.05 -33.09 26.78
N TYR A 193 -14.05 -32.16 27.75
CA TYR A 193 -13.02 -31.15 27.91
C TYR A 193 -12.71 -30.97 29.40
N ASN A 194 -11.43 -31.00 29.78
CA ASN A 194 -10.98 -30.92 31.17
C ASN A 194 -11.68 -31.91 32.13
N GLY A 195 -12.06 -33.10 31.63
CA GLY A 195 -12.70 -34.14 32.43
C GLY A 195 -14.23 -34.01 32.58
N GLU A 196 -14.85 -33.01 31.94
CA GLU A 196 -16.30 -32.80 31.96
C GLU A 196 -16.88 -32.88 30.54
N GLU A 197 -18.11 -33.37 30.40
CA GLU A 197 -18.84 -33.31 29.13
C GLU A 197 -19.39 -31.88 28.96
N VAL A 198 -18.89 -31.17 27.96
CA VAL A 198 -19.28 -29.79 27.67
C VAL A 198 -19.84 -29.66 26.26
N LEU A 199 -20.59 -28.58 26.02
CA LEU A 199 -21.01 -28.20 24.68
C LEU A 199 -19.82 -27.63 23.89
N GLY A 200 -19.71 -27.99 22.62
CA GLY A 200 -18.62 -27.56 21.75
C GLY A 200 -18.92 -27.82 20.28
N LEU A 201 -17.85 -27.88 19.49
CA LEU A 201 -17.90 -28.05 18.05
C LEU A 201 -16.93 -29.15 17.64
N GLU A 202 -17.37 -30.11 16.83
CA GLU A 202 -16.46 -30.99 16.09
C GLU A 202 -16.10 -30.29 14.77
N ILE A 203 -14.84 -29.88 14.63
CA ILE A 203 -14.38 -29.05 13.51
C ILE A 203 -13.42 -29.83 12.60
N THR A 204 -13.65 -29.74 11.29
CA THR A 204 -12.75 -30.23 10.24
C THR A 204 -12.35 -29.08 9.32
N TRP A 205 -11.05 -28.92 9.08
CA TRP A 205 -10.49 -27.87 8.23
C TRP A 205 -9.23 -28.29 7.49
N ASP A 206 -8.97 -27.64 6.36
CA ASP A 206 -7.69 -27.67 5.65
C ASP A 206 -7.40 -26.27 5.10
N LYS A 207 -6.35 -25.64 5.62
CA LYS A 207 -6.01 -24.24 5.36
C LYS A 207 -4.61 -24.13 4.80
N ARG A 208 -4.42 -23.18 3.90
CA ARG A 208 -3.14 -22.93 3.21
C ARG A 208 -2.82 -21.45 3.14
N TYR A 209 -1.54 -21.17 2.91
CA TYR A 209 -0.99 -19.82 2.83
C TYR A 209 -1.12 -19.01 4.12
N ILE A 210 -1.06 -19.69 5.26
CA ILE A 210 -1.24 -19.06 6.56
C ILE A 210 0.10 -18.53 7.05
N THR A 211 0.24 -17.21 7.06
CA THR A 211 1.44 -16.54 7.57
C THR A 211 1.57 -16.79 9.08
N LEU A 212 2.82 -17.00 9.53
CA LEU A 212 3.23 -17.42 10.87
C LEU A 212 2.77 -18.82 11.32
N ALA A 213 1.89 -19.51 10.60
CA ALA A 213 1.41 -20.85 10.99
C ALA A 213 2.54 -21.81 11.42
N PRO A 214 3.68 -21.93 10.72
CA PRO A 214 4.75 -22.85 11.11
C PRO A 214 5.31 -22.65 12.53
N ILE A 215 5.25 -21.42 13.05
CA ILE A 215 5.79 -21.04 14.36
C ILE A 215 4.70 -20.53 15.32
N ALA A 216 3.42 -20.59 14.94
CA ALA A 216 2.34 -20.06 15.76
C ALA A 216 2.12 -20.95 16.98
N THR A 217 1.79 -20.35 18.11
CA THR A 217 1.38 -21.07 19.33
C THR A 217 -0.15 -21.03 19.52
N VAL A 218 -0.82 -20.09 18.87
CA VAL A 218 -2.27 -19.96 18.85
C VAL A 218 -2.78 -19.73 17.42
N LEU A 219 -3.78 -20.51 17.04
CA LEU A 219 -4.43 -20.52 15.74
C LEU A 219 -5.76 -19.76 15.82
N GLY A 220 -5.87 -18.63 15.13
CA GLY A 220 -7.17 -18.09 14.74
C GLY A 220 -7.73 -18.87 13.57
N LEU A 221 -8.96 -19.39 13.67
CA LEU A 221 -9.58 -20.21 12.64
C LEU A 221 -10.96 -19.67 12.27
N ALA A 222 -11.21 -19.48 10.96
CA ALA A 222 -12.54 -19.19 10.43
C ALA A 222 -13.14 -20.43 9.74
N PHE A 223 -14.38 -20.77 10.08
CA PHE A 223 -15.11 -21.94 9.60
C PHE A 223 -16.62 -21.71 9.65
N LYS A 224 -17.41 -22.49 8.91
CA LYS A 224 -18.88 -22.46 8.95
C LYS A 224 -19.39 -23.35 10.08
N VAL A 225 -20.48 -22.96 10.72
CA VAL A 225 -21.10 -23.74 11.79
C VAL A 225 -22.48 -24.26 11.38
N VAL A 226 -22.73 -25.52 11.72
CA VAL A 226 -24.04 -26.18 11.62
C VAL A 226 -24.47 -26.81 12.95
N ASP A 227 -25.76 -26.82 13.22
CA ASP A 227 -26.41 -27.41 14.40
C ASP A 227 -27.52 -28.39 13.97
N PRO A 228 -27.17 -29.57 13.45
CA PRO A 228 -28.15 -30.54 12.93
C PRO A 228 -29.06 -31.11 14.03
N ASP A 229 -28.56 -31.19 15.26
CA ASP A 229 -29.28 -31.76 16.40
C ASP A 229 -30.05 -30.70 17.20
N GLY A 230 -29.99 -29.43 16.79
CA GLY A 230 -30.73 -28.33 17.41
C GLY A 230 -30.31 -28.04 18.86
N LEU A 231 -29.07 -28.33 19.23
CA LEU A 231 -28.54 -28.15 20.59
C LEU A 231 -28.49 -26.69 21.02
N LEU A 232 -28.51 -25.74 20.07
CA LEU A 232 -28.58 -24.30 20.31
C LEU A 232 -29.98 -23.70 20.08
N GLY A 233 -30.99 -24.52 19.74
CA GLY A 233 -32.38 -24.10 19.59
C GLY A 233 -32.65 -23.14 18.42
N GLY A 234 -31.78 -23.11 17.42
CA GLY A 234 -31.78 -22.15 16.33
C GLY A 234 -32.00 -22.74 14.93
N LYS A 235 -31.47 -22.05 13.92
CA LYS A 235 -31.40 -22.58 12.54
C LYS A 235 -30.27 -23.59 12.44
N GLU A 236 -30.41 -24.60 11.59
CA GLU A 236 -29.34 -25.58 11.34
C GLU A 236 -28.06 -24.90 10.82
N ASN A 237 -28.16 -24.02 9.82
CA ASN A 237 -27.00 -23.30 9.30
C ASN A 237 -26.81 -21.98 10.06
N LEU A 238 -25.73 -21.89 10.84
CA LEU A 238 -25.47 -20.75 11.71
C LEU A 238 -24.55 -19.70 11.09
N GLY A 239 -23.72 -20.08 10.11
CA GLY A 239 -22.85 -19.16 9.37
C GLY A 239 -21.38 -19.21 9.80
N ILE A 240 -20.58 -18.26 9.33
CA ILE A 240 -19.13 -18.23 9.60
C ILE A 240 -18.88 -17.84 11.05
N THR A 241 -18.00 -18.56 11.72
CA THR A 241 -17.57 -18.35 13.11
C THR A 241 -16.05 -18.29 13.17
N CYS A 242 -15.51 -17.52 14.12
CA CYS A 242 -14.08 -17.45 14.39
C CYS A 242 -13.77 -18.04 15.78
N ALA A 243 -12.73 -18.87 15.86
CA ALA A 243 -12.23 -19.44 17.11
C ALA A 243 -10.73 -19.18 17.28
N LEU A 244 -10.26 -19.24 18.53
CA LEU A 244 -8.85 -19.29 18.89
C LEU A 244 -8.53 -20.64 19.51
N ILE A 245 -7.64 -21.39 18.87
CA ILE A 245 -7.31 -22.76 19.21
C ILE A 245 -5.81 -22.82 19.54
N PRO A 246 -5.40 -23.27 20.74
CA PRO A 246 -4.01 -23.51 21.05
C PRO A 246 -3.38 -24.52 20.09
N LYS A 247 -2.12 -24.33 19.71
CA LYS A 247 -1.38 -25.26 18.84
C LYS A 247 -1.39 -26.70 19.36
N GLU A 248 -1.20 -26.86 20.67
CA GLU A 248 -1.10 -28.17 21.33
C GLU A 248 -2.47 -28.84 21.56
N HIS A 249 -3.57 -28.21 21.14
CA HIS A 249 -4.90 -28.78 21.30
C HIS A 249 -5.03 -30.06 20.47
N PRO A 250 -5.52 -31.19 21.05
CA PRO A 250 -5.51 -32.48 20.38
C PRO A 250 -6.17 -32.47 19.00
N GLY A 251 -5.46 -32.99 17.99
CA GLY A 251 -5.93 -33.07 16.60
C GLY A 251 -5.65 -31.84 15.74
N VAL A 252 -5.07 -30.76 16.31
CA VAL A 252 -4.55 -29.63 15.52
C VAL A 252 -3.22 -30.02 14.86
N GLU A 253 -3.16 -29.95 13.54
CA GLU A 253 -1.93 -30.06 12.77
C GLU A 253 -1.45 -28.66 12.36
N LEU A 254 -0.25 -28.29 12.78
CA LEU A 254 0.38 -27.00 12.52
C LEU A 254 1.91 -27.16 12.48
N GLY A 255 2.59 -26.53 11.51
CA GLY A 255 4.06 -26.57 11.44
C GLY A 255 4.65 -26.65 10.03
N ASN A 256 3.90 -27.21 9.08
CA ASN A 256 4.35 -27.36 7.70
C ASN A 256 4.51 -26.01 7.00
N ARG A 257 5.47 -25.89 6.07
CA ARG A 257 5.81 -24.63 5.38
C ARG A 257 5.49 -24.65 3.88
N HIS A 258 5.20 -23.46 3.35
CA HIS A 258 5.30 -23.12 1.93
C HIS A 258 6.53 -22.25 1.69
N ASP A 259 6.96 -22.15 0.42
CA ASP A 259 8.03 -21.26 -0.02
C ASP A 259 7.46 -20.13 -0.92
N PRO A 260 7.19 -18.94 -0.36
CA PRO A 260 6.64 -17.82 -1.12
C PRO A 260 7.77 -17.10 -1.88
N MET A 261 8.12 -17.62 -3.05
CA MET A 261 9.10 -17.01 -3.97
C MET A 261 10.47 -16.74 -3.34
N ASN A 262 10.94 -17.62 -2.43
CA ASN A 262 12.17 -17.46 -1.66
C ASN A 262 12.19 -16.27 -0.69
N ILE A 263 11.07 -15.58 -0.46
CA ILE A 263 10.99 -14.57 0.59
C ILE A 263 10.79 -15.28 1.94
N ARG A 264 11.83 -15.29 2.78
CA ARG A 264 11.95 -16.17 3.95
C ARG A 264 11.12 -15.77 5.19
N PHE A 265 9.85 -15.40 5.02
CA PHE A 265 8.90 -15.34 6.14
C PHE A 265 8.23 -16.71 6.37
N TYR A 266 7.66 -16.91 7.55
CA TYR A 266 6.93 -18.14 7.86
C TYR A 266 5.55 -18.11 7.20
N ASN A 267 5.30 -19.07 6.33
CA ASN A 267 4.01 -19.31 5.69
C ASN A 267 3.77 -20.82 5.62
N GLY A 268 2.55 -21.29 5.85
CA GLY A 268 2.30 -22.72 6.01
C GLY A 268 0.85 -23.16 5.85
N THR A 269 0.61 -24.41 6.26
CA THR A 269 -0.72 -25.02 6.33
C THR A 269 -1.15 -25.27 7.78
N THR A 270 -2.46 -25.44 7.98
CA THR A 270 -3.01 -26.04 9.21
C THR A 270 -4.18 -26.92 8.85
N ARG A 271 -4.33 -28.03 9.58
CA ARG A 271 -5.38 -29.03 9.37
C ARG A 271 -5.94 -29.51 10.69
N GLY A 272 -7.14 -30.02 10.62
CA GLY A 272 -7.76 -30.76 11.70
C GLY A 272 -8.88 -31.60 11.13
N ASN A 273 -9.02 -32.80 11.66
CA ASN A 273 -10.07 -33.73 11.28
C ASN A 273 -10.86 -34.11 12.53
N LYS A 274 -12.11 -33.66 12.60
CA LYS A 274 -13.00 -33.91 13.74
C LYS A 274 -12.41 -33.50 15.10
N VAL A 275 -11.82 -32.32 15.15
CA VAL A 275 -11.24 -31.78 16.38
C VAL A 275 -12.36 -31.20 17.24
N PHE A 276 -12.51 -31.71 18.46
CA PHE A 276 -13.47 -31.16 19.41
C PHE A 276 -12.96 -29.84 20.00
N VAL A 277 -13.71 -28.76 19.85
CA VAL A 277 -13.38 -27.41 20.33
C VAL A 277 -14.48 -26.92 21.27
N PRO A 278 -14.18 -26.62 22.55
CA PRO A 278 -15.19 -26.13 23.49
C PRO A 278 -15.68 -24.73 23.10
N MET A 279 -16.89 -24.38 23.51
CA MET A 279 -17.51 -23.08 23.15
C MET A 279 -16.69 -21.85 23.60
N ASP A 280 -15.88 -21.99 24.66
CA ASP A 280 -15.02 -20.92 25.18
C ASP A 280 -13.88 -20.52 24.22
N PHE A 281 -13.57 -21.35 23.23
CA PHE A 281 -12.59 -21.01 22.19
C PHE A 281 -13.18 -20.10 21.11
N ILE A 282 -14.50 -20.02 20.99
CA ILE A 282 -15.16 -19.10 20.04
C ILE A 282 -14.90 -17.66 20.48
N ILE A 283 -14.45 -16.81 19.56
CA ILE A 283 -14.13 -15.41 19.88
C ILE A 283 -15.40 -14.68 20.34
N GLY A 284 -15.40 -14.25 21.61
CA GLY A 284 -16.56 -13.66 22.28
C GLY A 284 -17.63 -14.65 22.76
N GLY A 285 -17.31 -15.95 22.76
CA GLY A 285 -18.12 -17.05 23.28
C GLY A 285 -19.26 -17.48 22.36
N GLN A 286 -20.08 -18.42 22.84
CA GLN A 286 -21.19 -19.04 22.10
C GLN A 286 -22.12 -18.04 21.39
N LYS A 287 -22.37 -16.87 21.99
CA LYS A 287 -23.23 -15.81 21.41
C LYS A 287 -22.73 -15.24 20.07
N ASN A 288 -21.47 -15.46 19.73
CA ASN A 288 -20.85 -14.96 18.50
C ASN A 288 -20.74 -16.01 17.40
N ILE A 289 -21.29 -17.21 17.60
CA ILE A 289 -21.48 -18.16 16.51
C ILE A 289 -22.27 -17.48 15.37
N GLY A 290 -21.80 -17.64 14.15
CA GLY A 290 -22.40 -17.04 12.95
C GLY A 290 -22.00 -15.59 12.68
N ARG A 291 -21.30 -14.92 13.61
CA ARG A 291 -20.89 -13.52 13.47
C ARG A 291 -19.47 -13.31 12.95
N GLY A 292 -18.77 -14.40 12.59
CA GLY A 292 -17.39 -14.37 12.15
C GLY A 292 -17.18 -13.55 10.88
N TRP A 293 -18.12 -13.57 9.92
CA TRP A 293 -17.98 -12.78 8.69
C TRP A 293 -17.98 -11.28 8.97
N GLN A 294 -18.91 -10.79 9.79
CA GLN A 294 -18.93 -9.42 10.28
C GLN A 294 -17.59 -9.01 10.92
N MET A 295 -17.01 -9.87 11.76
CA MET A 295 -15.71 -9.62 12.41
C MET A 295 -14.59 -9.47 11.38
N LEU A 296 -14.51 -10.42 10.44
CA LEU A 296 -13.48 -10.44 9.40
C LEU A 296 -13.52 -9.18 8.54
N VAL A 297 -14.70 -8.82 8.02
CA VAL A 297 -14.82 -7.64 7.14
C VAL A 297 -14.52 -6.34 7.88
N SER A 298 -14.84 -6.26 9.18
CA SER A 298 -14.56 -5.08 10.00
C SER A 298 -13.07 -4.89 10.29
N CYS A 299 -12.31 -5.98 10.49
CA CYS A 299 -10.88 -5.92 10.83
C CYS A 299 -9.97 -5.91 9.60
N LEU A 300 -10.42 -6.44 8.44
CA LEU A 300 -9.68 -6.42 7.16
C LEU A 300 -9.32 -4.99 6.69
N GLY A 301 -10.08 -3.97 7.13
CA GLY A 301 -9.79 -2.57 6.80
C GLY A 301 -8.41 -2.10 7.26
N ALA A 302 -7.94 -2.57 8.43
CA ALA A 302 -6.64 -2.18 8.97
C ALA A 302 -5.48 -2.68 8.10
N GLY A 303 -5.48 -3.96 7.70
CA GLY A 303 -4.47 -4.52 6.81
C GLY A 303 -4.41 -3.83 5.44
N ARG A 304 -5.57 -3.48 4.88
CA ARG A 304 -5.66 -2.75 3.60
C ARG A 304 -5.27 -1.28 3.71
N GLY A 305 -5.47 -0.65 4.87
CA GLY A 305 -5.21 0.78 5.08
C GLY A 305 -3.82 1.12 5.62
N ILE A 306 -3.14 0.16 6.25
CA ILE A 306 -1.86 0.38 6.95
C ILE A 306 -0.76 -0.49 6.34
N SER A 307 -0.97 -1.81 6.38
CA SER A 307 0.06 -2.84 6.17
C SER A 307 0.53 -2.95 4.71
N LEU A 308 -0.36 -3.24 3.76
CA LEU A 308 0.04 -3.33 2.35
C LEU A 308 0.39 -1.99 1.70
N PRO A 309 -0.31 -0.88 2.02
CA PRO A 309 0.15 0.46 1.65
C PRO A 309 1.57 0.78 2.14
N ALA A 310 1.95 0.32 3.35
CA ALA A 310 3.31 0.47 3.88
C ALA A 310 4.36 -0.22 2.98
N LEU A 311 4.06 -1.44 2.48
CA LEU A 311 4.94 -2.12 1.52
C LEU A 311 5.03 -1.36 0.19
N GLY A 312 3.89 -0.88 -0.33
CA GLY A 312 3.86 -0.11 -1.58
C GLY A 312 4.68 1.18 -1.53
N VAL A 313 4.59 1.95 -0.43
CA VAL A 313 5.39 3.17 -0.26
C VAL A 313 6.87 2.86 0.00
N SER A 314 7.18 1.75 0.69
CA SER A 314 8.55 1.31 0.92
C SER A 314 9.25 1.06 -0.41
N THR A 315 8.62 0.26 -1.28
CA THR A 315 9.12 -0.01 -2.63
C THR A 315 9.40 1.28 -3.38
N ALA A 316 8.49 2.26 -3.30
CA ALA A 316 8.65 3.53 -3.99
C ALA A 316 9.81 4.37 -3.46
N GLN A 317 9.97 4.49 -2.14
CA GLN A 317 11.07 5.25 -1.56
C GLN A 317 12.44 4.58 -1.80
N VAL A 318 12.51 3.24 -1.75
CA VAL A 318 13.70 2.46 -2.12
C VAL A 318 14.05 2.68 -3.59
N ALA A 319 13.08 2.53 -4.49
CA ALA A 319 13.24 2.77 -5.93
C ALA A 319 13.74 4.19 -6.20
N PHE A 320 13.11 5.19 -5.57
CA PHE A 320 13.47 6.59 -5.75
C PHE A 320 14.86 6.92 -5.21
N LYS A 321 15.18 6.54 -3.98
CA LYS A 321 16.50 6.80 -3.38
C LYS A 321 17.58 6.12 -4.22
N SER A 322 17.42 4.84 -4.50
CA SER A 322 18.43 4.04 -5.22
C SER A 322 18.63 4.54 -6.65
N ALA A 323 17.56 4.75 -7.42
CA ALA A 323 17.66 5.20 -8.81
C ALA A 323 18.20 6.63 -8.92
N SER A 324 17.77 7.55 -8.05
CA SER A 324 18.22 8.95 -8.10
C SER A 324 19.71 9.11 -7.76
N GLU A 325 20.19 8.40 -6.74
CA GLU A 325 21.59 8.42 -6.33
C GLU A 325 22.47 7.74 -7.39
N TYR A 326 22.04 6.57 -7.89
CA TYR A 326 22.76 5.88 -8.95
C TYR A 326 22.81 6.71 -10.23
N ALA A 327 21.70 7.33 -10.64
CA ALA A 327 21.63 8.16 -11.84
C ALA A 327 22.51 9.40 -11.75
N ALA A 328 22.63 9.98 -10.55
CA ALA A 328 23.54 11.08 -10.30
C ALA A 328 25.00 10.61 -10.38
N VAL A 329 25.34 9.43 -9.85
CA VAL A 329 26.73 8.94 -9.70
C VAL A 329 27.29 8.29 -10.96
N ARG A 330 26.52 7.41 -11.63
CA ARG A 330 26.96 6.64 -12.79
C ARG A 330 27.16 7.54 -14.01
N GLU A 331 28.27 7.35 -14.71
CA GLU A 331 28.60 8.10 -15.93
C GLU A 331 28.69 7.20 -17.16
N GLN A 332 28.12 7.63 -18.28
CA GLN A 332 28.23 7.03 -19.61
C GLN A 332 28.30 8.15 -20.65
N PHE A 333 29.00 7.90 -21.77
CA PHE A 333 29.18 8.89 -22.83
C PHE A 333 29.68 10.26 -22.32
N GLY A 334 30.48 10.27 -21.25
CA GLY A 334 31.07 11.47 -20.65
C GLY A 334 30.10 12.33 -19.81
N LEU A 335 28.92 11.83 -19.48
CA LEU A 335 27.90 12.52 -18.67
C LEU A 335 27.36 11.60 -17.56
N ALA A 336 26.87 12.18 -16.47
CA ALA A 336 26.05 11.45 -15.52
C ALA A 336 24.78 10.96 -16.22
N ILE A 337 24.35 9.72 -15.96
CA ILE A 337 23.24 9.12 -16.73
C ILE A 337 21.92 9.86 -16.50
N GLY A 338 21.73 10.49 -15.34
CA GLY A 338 20.56 11.35 -15.06
C GLY A 338 20.50 12.65 -15.89
N GLN A 339 21.48 12.91 -16.77
CA GLN A 339 21.42 14.00 -17.75
C GLN A 339 20.80 13.58 -19.09
N PHE A 340 20.59 12.28 -19.34
CA PHE A 340 19.92 11.81 -20.56
C PHE A 340 18.41 11.89 -20.41
N GLU A 341 17.71 12.47 -21.40
CA GLU A 341 16.26 12.71 -21.32
C GLU A 341 15.45 11.42 -21.09
N GLY A 342 15.86 10.29 -21.69
CA GLY A 342 15.21 8.99 -21.42
C GLY A 342 15.33 8.50 -19.97
N ILE A 343 16.42 8.86 -19.27
CA ILE A 343 16.55 8.60 -17.82
C ILE A 343 15.76 9.63 -17.03
N GLN A 344 15.73 10.89 -17.47
CA GLN A 344 14.98 11.97 -16.79
C GLN A 344 13.48 11.68 -16.78
N GLU A 345 12.92 11.17 -17.88
CA GLU A 345 11.52 10.76 -17.96
C GLU A 345 11.17 9.72 -16.88
N LYS A 346 11.93 8.64 -16.80
CA LYS A 346 11.75 7.58 -15.81
C LYS A 346 12.00 8.08 -14.38
N LEU A 347 13.02 8.90 -14.18
CA LEU A 347 13.35 9.42 -12.85
C LEU A 347 12.29 10.39 -12.31
N ALA A 348 11.74 11.25 -13.18
CA ALA A 348 10.64 12.14 -12.82
C ALA A 348 9.37 11.35 -12.47
N ASP A 349 9.09 10.28 -13.22
CA ASP A 349 7.97 9.38 -12.94
C ASP A 349 8.09 8.70 -11.57
N ILE A 350 9.26 8.12 -11.27
CA ILE A 350 9.58 7.53 -9.96
C ILE A 350 9.40 8.58 -8.85
N ALA A 351 9.99 9.77 -9.00
CA ALA A 351 9.96 10.82 -7.99
C ALA A 351 8.53 11.31 -7.71
N GLY A 352 7.75 11.58 -8.75
CA GLY A 352 6.38 12.09 -8.63
C GLY A 352 5.42 11.05 -8.05
N LYS A 353 5.51 9.78 -8.48
CA LYS A 353 4.68 8.70 -7.92
C LYS A 353 5.05 8.35 -6.48
N THR A 354 6.33 8.44 -6.12
CA THR A 354 6.77 8.27 -4.72
C THR A 354 6.17 9.34 -3.81
N TYR A 355 6.18 10.60 -4.24
CA TYR A 355 5.49 11.68 -3.53
C TYR A 355 3.99 11.39 -3.38
N LEU A 356 3.33 10.96 -4.47
CA LEU A 356 1.90 10.66 -4.45
C LEU A 356 1.56 9.53 -3.46
N GLN A 357 2.35 8.47 -3.43
CA GLN A 357 2.15 7.35 -2.51
C GLN A 357 2.35 7.77 -1.05
N GLU A 358 3.37 8.57 -0.75
CA GLU A 358 3.57 9.09 0.61
C GLU A 358 2.41 9.99 1.04
N ALA A 359 1.92 10.85 0.15
CA ALA A 359 0.74 11.67 0.41
C ALA A 359 -0.51 10.83 0.69
N MET A 360 -0.75 9.78 -0.10
CA MET A 360 -1.85 8.84 0.11
C MET A 360 -1.72 8.07 1.42
N ARG A 361 -0.51 7.61 1.78
CA ARG A 361 -0.24 6.92 3.03
C ARG A 361 -0.57 7.79 4.23
N VAL A 362 -0.09 9.03 4.23
CA VAL A 362 -0.32 9.98 5.32
C VAL A 362 -1.81 10.25 5.48
N LEU A 363 -2.52 10.63 4.41
CA LEU A 363 -3.97 10.90 4.51
C LEU A 363 -4.77 9.68 4.99
N THR A 364 -4.44 8.49 4.49
CA THR A 364 -5.15 7.26 4.85
C THR A 364 -4.95 6.91 6.33
N THR A 365 -3.72 7.04 6.83
CA THR A 365 -3.40 6.77 8.24
C THR A 365 -3.93 7.84 9.18
N GLU A 366 -4.03 9.10 8.74
CA GLU A 366 -4.73 10.17 9.48
C GLU A 366 -6.22 9.87 9.64
N GLY A 367 -6.89 9.44 8.57
CA GLY A 367 -8.29 9.02 8.62
C GLY A 367 -8.51 7.87 9.59
N LEU A 368 -7.66 6.83 9.53
CA LEU A 368 -7.70 5.70 10.47
C LEU A 368 -7.41 6.14 11.91
N GLY A 369 -6.49 7.09 12.12
CA GLY A 369 -6.14 7.64 13.43
C GLY A 369 -7.29 8.41 14.10
N MET A 370 -8.27 8.87 13.33
CA MET A 370 -9.52 9.44 13.85
C MET A 370 -10.54 8.38 14.31
N GLY A 371 -10.18 7.09 14.23
CA GLY A 371 -11.08 5.96 14.54
C GLY A 371 -12.04 5.59 13.41
N LEU A 372 -11.90 6.21 12.23
CA LEU A 372 -12.70 5.88 11.06
C LEU A 372 -12.31 4.50 10.51
N LYS A 373 -13.28 3.79 9.94
CA LYS A 373 -13.10 2.52 9.22
C LYS A 373 -13.50 2.67 7.74
N PRO A 374 -12.80 3.51 6.94
CA PRO A 374 -13.24 3.83 5.58
C PRO A 374 -12.88 2.70 4.61
N SER A 375 -13.78 1.73 4.44
CA SER A 375 -13.54 0.51 3.66
C SER A 375 -13.17 0.76 2.20
N VAL A 376 -13.77 1.78 1.57
CA VAL A 376 -13.44 2.18 0.19
C VAL A 376 -12.06 2.80 0.10
N VAL A 377 -11.71 3.71 1.02
CA VAL A 377 -10.41 4.39 1.03
C VAL A 377 -9.27 3.41 1.29
N THR A 378 -9.45 2.48 2.22
CA THR A 378 -8.45 1.44 2.48
C THR A 378 -8.28 0.50 1.28
N ALA A 379 -9.36 0.19 0.53
CA ALA A 379 -9.27 -0.52 -0.74
C ALA A 379 -8.53 0.29 -1.83
N ILE A 380 -8.77 1.60 -1.93
CA ILE A 380 -8.05 2.52 -2.83
C ILE A 380 -6.56 2.50 -2.50
N ALA A 381 -6.20 2.68 -1.22
CA ALA A 381 -4.82 2.67 -0.76
C ALA A 381 -4.12 1.35 -1.09
N LYS A 382 -4.74 0.21 -0.73
CA LYS A 382 -4.18 -1.12 -1.01
C LYS A 382 -3.89 -1.33 -2.49
N TYR A 383 -4.90 -1.13 -3.35
CA TYR A 383 -4.77 -1.38 -4.78
C TYR A 383 -3.76 -0.40 -5.42
N HIS A 384 -4.01 0.91 -5.34
CA HIS A 384 -3.20 1.86 -6.08
C HIS A 384 -1.77 1.98 -5.55
N MET A 385 -1.55 1.91 -4.24
CA MET A 385 -0.19 2.05 -3.72
C MET A 385 0.67 0.82 -3.99
N THR A 386 0.10 -0.39 -4.07
CA THR A 386 0.88 -1.58 -4.45
C THR A 386 1.14 -1.66 -5.95
N GLU A 387 0.22 -1.19 -6.80
CA GLU A 387 0.43 -1.07 -8.25
C GLU A 387 1.45 0.03 -8.59
N LEU A 388 1.32 1.23 -8.00
CA LEU A 388 2.26 2.33 -8.23
C LEU A 388 3.67 1.96 -7.74
N GLY A 389 3.77 1.24 -6.62
CA GLY A 389 5.04 0.72 -6.12
C GLY A 389 5.71 -0.24 -7.11
N ARG A 390 4.94 -1.11 -7.78
CA ARG A 390 5.46 -2.01 -8.83
C ARG A 390 6.02 -1.22 -10.01
N ASP A 391 5.24 -0.27 -10.49
CA ASP A 391 5.57 0.52 -11.69
C ASP A 391 6.85 1.37 -11.51
N VAL A 392 7.01 1.99 -10.35
CA VAL A 392 8.25 2.74 -10.05
C VAL A 392 9.44 1.82 -9.81
N LEU A 393 9.23 0.62 -9.28
CA LEU A 393 10.29 -0.38 -9.11
C LEU A 393 10.79 -0.87 -10.47
N ASP A 394 9.89 -1.21 -11.40
CA ASP A 394 10.23 -1.61 -12.76
C ASP A 394 11.06 -0.50 -13.45
N SER A 395 10.64 0.76 -13.30
CA SER A 395 11.38 1.91 -13.83
C SER A 395 12.75 2.10 -13.16
N ALA A 396 12.88 1.80 -11.87
CA ALA A 396 14.17 1.86 -11.17
C ALA A 396 15.13 0.74 -11.61
N MET A 397 14.60 -0.45 -11.89
CA MET A 397 15.34 -1.57 -12.48
C MET A 397 15.89 -1.16 -13.86
N ASP A 398 15.09 -0.53 -14.71
CA ASP A 398 15.52 -0.02 -16.03
C ASP A 398 16.68 0.98 -15.93
N ILE A 399 16.62 1.93 -14.99
CA ILE A 399 17.66 2.95 -14.80
C ILE A 399 19.00 2.33 -14.34
N GLN A 400 18.94 1.31 -13.49
CA GLN A 400 20.15 0.65 -12.96
C GLN A 400 20.65 -0.50 -13.85
N ALA A 401 19.81 -1.00 -14.74
CA ALA A 401 20.09 -2.01 -15.75
C ALA A 401 20.82 -3.23 -15.16
N GLY A 402 22.00 -3.56 -15.68
CA GLY A 402 22.79 -4.72 -15.25
C GLY A 402 23.04 -4.78 -13.75
N LYS A 403 23.18 -3.63 -13.06
CA LYS A 403 23.40 -3.60 -11.60
C LYS A 403 22.18 -4.14 -10.84
N ALA A 404 20.98 -3.81 -11.30
CA ALA A 404 19.74 -4.14 -10.60
C ALA A 404 19.45 -5.65 -10.58
N ILE A 405 19.97 -6.38 -11.56
CA ILE A 405 19.72 -7.82 -11.76
C ILE A 405 20.82 -8.73 -11.19
N GLN A 406 21.89 -8.17 -10.60
CA GLN A 406 22.91 -8.96 -9.88
C GLN A 406 22.58 -8.99 -8.39
N ASN A 407 22.32 -10.18 -7.84
CA ASN A 407 22.07 -10.33 -6.41
C ASN A 407 23.35 -10.13 -5.57
N GLY A 408 23.17 -9.75 -4.32
CA GLY A 408 24.22 -9.59 -3.33
C GLY A 408 23.99 -8.40 -2.39
N PRO A 409 24.85 -8.19 -1.38
CA PRO A 409 24.65 -7.17 -0.35
C PRO A 409 24.61 -5.72 -0.88
N GLN A 410 25.18 -5.45 -2.05
CA GLN A 410 25.15 -4.12 -2.69
C GLN A 410 23.88 -3.89 -3.53
N ASN A 411 23.11 -4.94 -3.82
CA ASN A 411 21.84 -4.80 -4.52
C ASN A 411 20.77 -4.22 -3.57
N THR A 412 19.99 -3.26 -4.08
CA THR A 412 18.98 -2.53 -3.29
C THR A 412 17.55 -2.75 -3.81
N LEU A 413 17.38 -3.47 -4.92
CA LEU A 413 16.08 -3.58 -5.62
C LEU A 413 15.61 -5.03 -5.79
N ALA A 414 16.51 -6.00 -5.93
CA ALA A 414 16.19 -7.37 -6.33
C ALA A 414 15.26 -8.09 -5.35
N SER A 415 15.53 -8.00 -4.04
CA SER A 415 14.67 -8.58 -2.99
C SER A 415 13.24 -8.04 -3.07
N GLY A 416 13.12 -6.70 -3.14
CA GLY A 416 11.84 -6.02 -3.29
C GLY A 416 11.12 -6.39 -4.59
N TYR A 417 11.85 -6.60 -5.68
CA TYR A 417 11.31 -7.02 -6.97
C TYR A 417 10.70 -8.41 -6.90
N VAL A 418 11.41 -9.37 -6.30
CA VAL A 418 10.90 -10.74 -6.13
C VAL A 418 9.70 -10.79 -5.17
N ALA A 419 9.69 -9.95 -4.14
CA ALA A 419 8.59 -9.90 -3.17
C ALA A 419 7.32 -9.20 -3.69
N GLN A 420 7.45 -8.36 -4.73
CA GLN A 420 6.39 -7.50 -5.24
C GLN A 420 5.06 -8.22 -5.52
N PRO A 421 5.03 -9.42 -6.16
CA PRO A 421 3.77 -10.11 -6.47
C PRO A 421 2.97 -10.57 -5.24
N ILE A 422 3.61 -10.67 -4.07
CA ILE A 422 2.94 -11.11 -2.84
C ILE A 422 1.94 -10.05 -2.37
N ALA A 423 2.37 -8.79 -2.27
CA ALA A 423 1.54 -7.68 -1.75
C ALA A 423 0.29 -7.40 -2.60
N ILE A 424 0.33 -7.71 -3.90
CA ILE A 424 -0.78 -7.47 -4.83
C ILE A 424 -1.80 -8.62 -4.82
N THR A 425 -1.40 -9.78 -4.33
CA THR A 425 -2.20 -11.02 -4.33
C THR A 425 -2.95 -11.21 -3.02
N VAL A 426 -2.32 -10.88 -1.88
CA VAL A 426 -2.89 -11.11 -0.54
C VAL A 426 -3.87 -10.00 -0.10
N GLU A 427 -4.60 -10.25 1.00
CA GLU A 427 -5.61 -9.35 1.60
C GLU A 427 -6.74 -8.92 0.63
N GLY A 428 -7.06 -9.83 -0.30
CA GLY A 428 -7.92 -9.59 -1.45
C GLY A 428 -7.09 -9.17 -2.66
N ALA A 429 -7.03 -10.02 -3.68
CA ALA A 429 -6.24 -9.76 -4.87
C ALA A 429 -6.62 -8.40 -5.50
N ASN A 430 -5.62 -7.68 -6.04
CA ASN A 430 -5.82 -6.37 -6.64
C ASN A 430 -6.92 -6.35 -7.72
N ILE A 431 -7.07 -7.46 -8.46
CA ILE A 431 -8.16 -7.66 -9.42
C ILE A 431 -9.53 -7.56 -8.72
N LEU A 432 -9.73 -8.26 -7.62
CA LEU A 432 -10.98 -8.22 -6.86
C LEU A 432 -11.21 -6.84 -6.24
N THR A 433 -10.18 -6.29 -5.59
CA THR A 433 -10.24 -4.99 -4.92
C THR A 433 -10.65 -3.88 -5.89
N ARG A 434 -10.01 -3.82 -7.06
CA ARG A 434 -10.30 -2.82 -8.08
C ARG A 434 -11.68 -2.99 -8.72
N ASN A 435 -12.02 -4.21 -9.14
CA ASN A 435 -13.21 -4.43 -9.96
C ASN A 435 -14.51 -4.48 -9.14
N LEU A 436 -14.47 -4.98 -7.91
CA LEU A 436 -15.68 -5.20 -7.09
C LEU A 436 -15.78 -4.25 -5.89
N MET A 437 -14.68 -3.97 -5.19
CA MET A 437 -14.77 -3.25 -3.91
C MET A 437 -14.82 -1.73 -4.08
N ILE A 438 -13.83 -1.14 -4.75
CA ILE A 438 -13.65 0.33 -4.79
C ILE A 438 -14.93 1.01 -5.27
N PHE A 439 -15.45 0.63 -6.45
CA PHE A 439 -16.67 1.24 -6.97
C PHE A 439 -17.94 0.47 -6.60
N GLY A 440 -17.94 -0.86 -6.63
CA GLY A 440 -19.15 -1.66 -6.38
C GLY A 440 -19.72 -1.48 -4.97
N GLN A 441 -18.86 -1.43 -3.95
CA GLN A 441 -19.30 -1.11 -2.58
C GLN A 441 -19.38 0.42 -2.37
N GLY A 442 -18.48 1.18 -2.99
CA GLY A 442 -18.47 2.64 -2.91
C GLY A 442 -19.74 3.29 -3.45
N VAL A 443 -20.31 2.81 -4.56
CA VAL A 443 -21.54 3.37 -5.15
C VAL A 443 -22.74 3.21 -4.21
N MET A 444 -22.85 2.06 -3.54
CA MET A 444 -23.94 1.76 -2.61
C MET A 444 -23.88 2.64 -1.36
N ARG A 445 -22.67 2.89 -0.86
CA ARG A 445 -22.42 3.63 0.38
C ARG A 445 -22.37 5.15 0.17
N CYS A 446 -21.76 5.60 -0.93
CA CYS A 446 -21.53 7.02 -1.19
C CYS A 446 -22.71 7.72 -1.86
N HIS A 447 -23.62 6.98 -2.52
CA HIS A 447 -24.82 7.57 -3.11
C HIS A 447 -25.89 7.85 -2.02
N PRO A 448 -26.33 9.10 -1.82
CA PRO A 448 -27.18 9.49 -0.67
C PRO A 448 -28.54 8.79 -0.54
N TYR A 449 -29.01 8.14 -1.60
CA TYR A 449 -30.35 7.56 -1.68
C TYR A 449 -30.39 6.10 -2.15
N LEU A 450 -29.25 5.51 -2.56
CA LEU A 450 -29.28 4.24 -3.30
C LEU A 450 -29.55 3.06 -2.36
N GLN A 451 -28.85 3.02 -1.22
CA GLN A 451 -29.08 2.02 -0.17
C GLN A 451 -30.54 2.03 0.30
N SER A 452 -31.06 3.19 0.73
CA SER A 452 -32.45 3.32 1.17
C SER A 452 -33.45 2.97 0.05
N MET A 453 -33.11 3.23 -1.21
CA MET A 453 -33.94 2.81 -2.33
C MET A 453 -34.02 1.28 -2.41
N VAL A 454 -32.89 0.57 -2.34
CA VAL A 454 -32.87 -0.90 -2.35
C VAL A 454 -33.62 -1.47 -1.15
N GLU A 455 -33.39 -0.95 0.06
CA GLU A 455 -34.12 -1.35 1.26
C GLU A 455 -35.65 -1.19 1.09
N SER A 456 -36.10 -0.05 0.56
CA SER A 456 -37.53 0.19 0.31
C SER A 456 -38.14 -0.73 -0.75
N ILE A 457 -37.34 -1.19 -1.73
CA ILE A 457 -37.78 -2.16 -2.75
C ILE A 457 -38.09 -3.51 -2.10
N HIS A 458 -37.27 -3.94 -1.15
CA HIS A 458 -37.43 -5.23 -0.49
C HIS A 458 -38.38 -5.21 0.70
N SER A 459 -38.64 -4.05 1.32
CA SER A 459 -39.57 -3.87 2.45
C SER A 459 -40.97 -4.45 2.20
N GLU A 460 -41.57 -5.04 3.23
CA GLU A 460 -42.93 -5.59 3.22
C GLU A 460 -43.95 -4.65 3.88
N ASP A 461 -43.53 -3.44 4.27
CA ASP A 461 -44.40 -2.46 4.92
C ASP A 461 -45.52 -1.96 4.01
N LYS A 462 -46.69 -1.71 4.61
CA LYS A 462 -47.87 -1.16 3.91
C LYS A 462 -47.59 0.19 3.23
N ASN A 463 -46.62 0.95 3.74
CA ASN A 463 -46.23 2.26 3.21
C ASN A 463 -45.02 2.21 2.26
N ALA A 464 -44.47 1.03 1.94
CA ALA A 464 -43.24 0.88 1.17
C ALA A 464 -43.30 1.53 -0.23
N ASP A 465 -44.46 1.51 -0.91
CA ASP A 465 -44.62 2.16 -2.22
C ASP A 465 -44.55 3.70 -2.12
N LYS A 466 -45.12 4.29 -1.06
CA LYS A 466 -45.07 5.75 -0.84
C LYS A 466 -43.64 6.19 -0.54
N GLU A 467 -42.95 5.42 0.29
CA GLU A 467 -41.57 5.67 0.69
C GLU A 467 -40.61 5.51 -0.49
N PHE A 468 -40.74 4.43 -1.27
CA PHE A 468 -40.00 4.23 -2.51
C PHE A 468 -40.15 5.41 -3.48
N ASN A 469 -41.38 5.87 -3.73
CA ASN A 469 -41.63 7.00 -4.64
C ASN A 469 -41.01 8.31 -4.13
N ARG A 470 -40.98 8.53 -2.81
CA ARG A 470 -40.33 9.68 -2.17
C ARG A 470 -38.82 9.65 -2.42
N ILE A 471 -38.17 8.51 -2.18
CA ILE A 471 -36.73 8.31 -2.39
C ILE A 471 -36.37 8.42 -3.88
N LEU A 472 -37.20 7.85 -4.76
CA LEU A 472 -37.01 7.93 -6.21
C LEU A 472 -37.01 9.38 -6.71
N ARG A 473 -37.96 10.21 -6.27
CA ARG A 473 -37.99 11.65 -6.63
C ARG A 473 -36.72 12.36 -6.18
N LYS A 474 -36.25 12.11 -4.95
CA LYS A 474 -34.99 12.68 -4.45
C LYS A 474 -33.78 12.25 -5.28
N THR A 475 -33.74 10.97 -5.66
CA THR A 475 -32.67 10.41 -6.50
C THR A 475 -32.64 11.05 -7.88
N VAL A 476 -33.81 11.24 -8.51
CA VAL A 476 -33.91 11.94 -9.80
C VAL A 476 -33.48 13.41 -9.66
N SER A 477 -33.98 14.14 -8.66
CA SER A 477 -33.58 15.53 -8.42
C SER A 477 -32.08 15.68 -8.18
N TYR A 478 -31.48 14.74 -7.45
CA TYR A 478 -30.05 14.67 -7.20
C TYR A 478 -29.25 14.46 -8.49
N SER A 479 -29.65 13.49 -9.32
CA SER A 479 -28.98 13.21 -10.59
C SER A 479 -29.09 14.37 -11.58
N VAL A 480 -30.24 15.04 -11.64
CA VAL A 480 -30.43 16.26 -12.43
C VAL A 480 -29.50 17.38 -11.93
N ALA A 481 -29.41 17.58 -10.61
CA ALA A 481 -28.51 18.60 -10.04
C ALA A 481 -27.03 18.31 -10.32
N ASN A 482 -26.61 17.05 -10.30
CA ASN A 482 -25.25 16.64 -10.70
C ASN A 482 -25.00 16.87 -12.19
N SER A 483 -25.97 16.53 -13.04
CA SER A 483 -25.90 16.75 -14.49
C SER A 483 -25.79 18.23 -14.85
N LEU A 484 -26.60 19.09 -14.22
CA LEU A 484 -26.52 20.54 -14.40
C LEU A 484 -25.17 21.10 -13.92
N ARG A 485 -24.62 20.58 -12.82
CA ARG A 485 -23.29 20.97 -12.34
C ARG A 485 -22.20 20.58 -13.32
N ALA A 486 -22.22 19.34 -13.80
CA ALA A 486 -21.24 18.84 -14.77
C ALA A 486 -21.30 19.64 -16.06
N PHE A 487 -22.51 19.97 -16.54
CA PHE A 487 -22.70 20.84 -17.71
C PHE A 487 -22.14 22.24 -17.49
N ARG A 488 -22.49 22.89 -16.38
CA ARG A 488 -21.96 24.21 -16.00
C ARG A 488 -20.44 24.21 -15.93
N LEU A 489 -19.84 23.21 -15.29
CA LEU A 489 -18.37 23.09 -15.17
C LEU A 489 -17.69 22.68 -16.49
N GLY A 490 -18.40 22.01 -17.39
CA GLY A 490 -17.92 21.67 -18.72
C GLY A 490 -17.88 22.87 -19.67
N VAL A 491 -18.91 23.73 -19.62
CA VAL A 491 -19.04 24.93 -20.47
C VAL A 491 -18.27 26.12 -19.87
N LEU A 492 -18.37 26.32 -18.55
CA LEU A 492 -17.76 27.43 -17.83
C LEU A 492 -16.76 26.90 -16.77
N PRO A 493 -15.61 26.32 -17.17
CA PRO A 493 -14.68 25.64 -16.27
C PRO A 493 -14.06 26.56 -15.23
N PHE A 494 -14.01 27.87 -15.47
CA PHE A 494 -13.50 28.87 -14.52
C PHE A 494 -14.42 29.06 -13.29
N THR A 495 -15.66 28.57 -13.34
CA THR A 495 -16.64 28.65 -12.25
C THR A 495 -16.53 27.52 -11.23
N ALA A 496 -15.55 26.63 -11.39
CA ALA A 496 -15.18 25.63 -10.38
C ALA A 496 -14.66 26.33 -9.12
N GLY A 497 -15.06 25.82 -7.96
CA GLY A 497 -14.62 26.33 -6.67
C GLY A 497 -13.15 26.02 -6.39
N ALA A 498 -12.50 26.90 -5.65
CA ALA A 498 -11.21 26.67 -5.00
C ALA A 498 -11.18 27.52 -3.73
N SER A 499 -10.59 26.98 -2.67
CA SER A 499 -10.52 27.58 -1.34
C SER A 499 -9.10 27.65 -0.78
N SER A 500 -8.12 27.02 -1.45
CA SER A 500 -6.73 27.09 -1.01
C SER A 500 -6.19 28.53 -0.91
N THR A 501 -5.36 28.76 0.10
CA THR A 501 -4.57 30.00 0.23
C THR A 501 -3.43 30.05 -0.79
N LEU A 502 -2.97 28.90 -1.29
CA LEU A 502 -1.87 28.77 -2.24
C LEU A 502 -2.40 28.88 -3.69
N PRO A 503 -1.97 29.89 -4.47
CA PRO A 503 -2.43 30.08 -5.85
C PRO A 503 -2.25 28.84 -6.74
N GLU A 504 -1.12 28.15 -6.61
CA GLU A 504 -0.76 26.98 -7.39
C GLU A 504 -1.63 25.75 -7.09
N VAL A 505 -2.25 25.69 -5.90
CA VAL A 505 -3.16 24.60 -5.51
C VAL A 505 -4.57 24.81 -6.07
N ARG A 506 -5.00 26.08 -6.22
CA ARG A 506 -6.37 26.42 -6.66
C ARG A 506 -6.73 25.82 -8.01
N GLU A 507 -5.76 25.71 -8.93
CA GLU A 507 -6.00 25.12 -10.24
C GLU A 507 -6.32 23.62 -10.15
N TYR A 508 -5.67 22.91 -9.22
CA TYR A 508 -5.89 21.48 -9.01
C TYR A 508 -7.20 21.19 -8.27
N GLU A 509 -7.61 22.03 -7.31
CA GLU A 509 -8.96 21.92 -6.71
C GLU A 509 -10.05 22.07 -7.76
N LYS A 510 -9.91 23.06 -8.65
CA LYS A 510 -10.84 23.26 -9.78
C LYS A 510 -10.85 22.04 -10.70
N ALA A 511 -9.68 21.46 -10.99
CA ALA A 511 -9.56 20.25 -11.80
C ALA A 511 -10.28 19.05 -11.16
N ALA A 512 -10.08 18.82 -9.87
CA ALA A 512 -10.76 17.77 -9.11
C ALA A 512 -12.28 17.94 -9.11
N HIS A 513 -12.78 19.17 -8.88
CA HIS A 513 -14.21 19.47 -8.96
C HIS A 513 -14.80 19.15 -10.35
N LYS A 514 -14.10 19.51 -11.43
CA LYS A 514 -14.54 19.22 -12.80
C LYS A 514 -14.68 17.72 -13.03
N LEU A 515 -13.64 16.93 -12.70
CA LEU A 515 -13.64 15.49 -12.93
C LEU A 515 -14.64 14.75 -12.03
N SER A 516 -14.74 15.13 -10.76
CA SER A 516 -15.73 14.58 -9.83
C SER A 516 -17.16 14.85 -10.31
N ALA A 517 -17.45 16.03 -10.84
CA ALA A 517 -18.77 16.30 -11.43
C ALA A 517 -19.08 15.41 -12.64
N LYS A 518 -18.08 15.08 -13.48
CA LYS A 518 -18.23 14.12 -14.58
C LYS A 518 -18.49 12.70 -14.04
N LEU A 519 -17.73 12.28 -13.02
CA LEU A 519 -17.87 10.99 -12.36
C LEU A 519 -19.31 10.78 -11.85
N ALA A 520 -19.87 11.77 -11.15
CA ALA A 520 -21.23 11.69 -10.62
C ALA A 520 -22.27 11.43 -11.72
N VAL A 521 -22.17 12.11 -12.86
CA VAL A 521 -23.04 11.85 -14.02
C VAL A 521 -22.86 10.44 -14.54
N TYR A 522 -21.62 9.97 -14.70
CA TYR A 522 -21.37 8.65 -15.27
C TYR A 522 -21.85 7.55 -14.33
N ALA A 523 -21.68 7.71 -13.02
CA ALA A 523 -22.18 6.80 -12.01
C ALA A 523 -23.72 6.72 -12.05
N ASP A 524 -24.42 7.87 -12.02
CA ASP A 524 -25.88 7.92 -12.03
C ASP A 524 -26.47 7.30 -13.31
N PHE A 525 -25.92 7.63 -14.48
CA PHE A 525 -26.38 7.06 -15.76
C PHE A 525 -26.00 5.59 -15.92
N SER A 526 -24.92 5.13 -15.29
CA SER A 526 -24.59 3.70 -15.21
C SER A 526 -25.63 2.94 -14.42
N LEU A 527 -26.01 3.45 -13.24
CA LEU A 527 -27.07 2.87 -12.42
C LEU A 527 -28.41 2.85 -13.16
N LEU A 528 -28.73 3.93 -13.89
CA LEU A 528 -29.97 4.03 -14.67
C LEU A 528 -30.04 3.01 -15.82
N VAL A 529 -28.95 2.84 -16.58
CA VAL A 529 -28.94 1.98 -17.78
C VAL A 529 -28.66 0.52 -17.44
N LEU A 530 -27.70 0.26 -16.56
CA LEU A 530 -27.24 -1.09 -16.26
C LEU A 530 -27.95 -1.69 -15.04
N GLY A 531 -28.44 -0.86 -14.11
CA GLY A 531 -29.09 -1.33 -12.88
C GLY A 531 -28.23 -2.36 -12.15
N GLY A 532 -28.83 -3.50 -11.78
CA GLY A 532 -28.11 -4.62 -11.13
C GLY A 532 -27.01 -5.27 -11.99
N LYS A 533 -27.01 -5.07 -13.32
CA LYS A 533 -25.93 -5.57 -14.20
C LYS A 533 -24.64 -4.77 -14.06
N LEU A 534 -24.65 -3.59 -13.42
CA LEU A 534 -23.45 -2.80 -13.19
C LEU A 534 -22.40 -3.58 -12.39
N LYS A 535 -22.83 -4.40 -11.42
CA LYS A 535 -21.96 -5.29 -10.63
C LYS A 535 -21.28 -6.35 -11.50
N GLN A 536 -21.94 -6.83 -12.55
CA GLN A 536 -21.39 -7.77 -13.52
C GLN A 536 -20.49 -7.08 -14.57
N ALA A 537 -20.67 -5.77 -14.77
CA ALA A 537 -19.88 -4.97 -15.70
C ALA A 537 -18.56 -4.50 -15.05
N GLU A 538 -17.78 -5.46 -14.56
CA GLU A 538 -16.57 -5.24 -13.76
C GLU A 538 -15.62 -4.22 -14.37
N MET A 539 -15.35 -4.29 -15.68
CA MET A 539 -14.46 -3.34 -16.37
C MET A 539 -14.98 -1.89 -16.35
N LEU A 540 -16.30 -1.69 -16.42
CA LEU A 540 -16.91 -0.35 -16.37
C LEU A 540 -16.90 0.18 -14.93
N SER A 541 -17.29 -0.66 -13.97
CA SER A 541 -17.22 -0.38 -12.54
C SER A 541 -15.80 0.01 -12.12
N ALA A 542 -14.80 -0.77 -12.51
CA ALA A 542 -13.40 -0.53 -12.19
C ALA A 542 -12.89 0.80 -12.72
N ARG A 543 -13.28 1.20 -13.94
CA ARG A 543 -12.89 2.51 -14.49
C ARG A 543 -13.48 3.67 -13.68
N LEU A 544 -14.73 3.57 -13.22
CA LEU A 544 -15.30 4.59 -12.33
C LEU A 544 -14.61 4.58 -10.95
N GLY A 545 -14.22 3.40 -10.48
CA GLY A 545 -13.37 3.23 -9.30
C GLY A 545 -12.03 3.95 -9.45
N ASP A 546 -11.32 3.76 -10.56
CA ASP A 546 -10.04 4.42 -10.83
C ASP A 546 -10.19 5.96 -10.79
N VAL A 547 -11.28 6.51 -11.36
CA VAL A 547 -11.55 7.97 -11.32
C VAL A 547 -11.66 8.45 -9.87
N MET A 548 -12.43 7.73 -9.05
CA MET A 548 -12.60 8.07 -7.63
C MET A 548 -11.28 7.96 -6.88
N SER A 549 -10.52 6.88 -7.10
CA SER A 549 -9.21 6.64 -6.49
C SER A 549 -8.20 7.72 -6.79
N PHE A 550 -8.06 8.11 -8.06
CA PHE A 550 -7.10 9.13 -8.45
C PHE A 550 -7.54 10.54 -8.04
N LEU A 551 -8.84 10.80 -7.87
CA LEU A 551 -9.31 12.03 -7.22
C LEU A 551 -8.96 12.06 -5.73
N TYR A 552 -9.07 10.92 -5.03
CA TYR A 552 -8.60 10.79 -3.66
C TYR A 552 -7.08 11.00 -3.58
N ALA A 553 -6.30 10.43 -4.50
CA ALA A 553 -4.86 10.64 -4.59
C ALA A 553 -4.48 12.11 -4.84
N ALA A 554 -5.22 12.81 -5.72
CA ALA A 554 -5.03 14.24 -5.94
C ALA A 554 -5.35 15.07 -4.69
N MET A 555 -6.42 14.73 -3.95
CA MET A 555 -6.72 15.36 -2.66
C MET A 555 -5.62 15.11 -1.62
N ALA A 556 -5.10 13.88 -1.55
CA ALA A 556 -3.99 13.53 -0.66
C ALA A 556 -2.73 14.36 -0.99
N SER A 557 -2.37 14.45 -2.28
CA SER A 557 -1.27 15.28 -2.78
C SER A 557 -1.41 16.75 -2.39
N ILE A 558 -2.60 17.33 -2.57
CA ILE A 558 -2.91 18.72 -2.18
C ILE A 558 -2.74 18.92 -0.68
N LYS A 559 -3.33 18.05 0.15
CA LYS A 559 -3.22 18.16 1.61
C LYS A 559 -1.76 18.04 2.06
N TYR A 560 -1.01 17.08 1.52
CA TYR A 560 0.39 16.90 1.87
C TYR A 560 1.22 18.15 1.55
N TYR A 561 1.03 18.75 0.38
CA TYR A 561 1.70 20.00 0.01
C TYR A 561 1.32 21.18 0.94
N GLU A 562 0.06 21.31 1.31
CA GLU A 562 -0.40 22.39 2.18
C GLU A 562 0.05 22.23 3.64
N GLN A 563 0.12 20.99 4.14
CA GLN A 563 0.28 20.70 5.56
C GLN A 563 1.68 20.23 5.95
N LYS A 564 2.34 19.41 5.11
CA LYS A 564 3.62 18.76 5.43
C LYS A 564 4.82 19.41 4.75
N VAL A 565 4.63 20.28 3.76
CA VAL A 565 5.71 21.00 3.10
C VAL A 565 5.85 22.39 3.72
N SER A 566 7.00 22.65 4.34
CA SER A 566 7.29 23.96 4.93
C SER A 566 7.42 25.02 3.84
N SER A 567 7.12 26.29 4.16
CA SER A 567 7.26 27.40 3.21
C SER A 567 8.68 27.52 2.63
N SER A 568 9.71 27.17 3.40
CA SER A 568 11.12 27.15 2.97
C SER A 568 11.47 26.04 1.99
N GLU A 569 10.70 24.95 1.96
CA GLU A 569 10.96 23.78 1.09
C GLU A 569 10.08 23.78 -0.16
N ARG A 570 9.11 24.70 -0.29
CA ARG A 570 8.14 24.71 -1.39
C ARG A 570 8.77 24.77 -2.76
N GLU A 571 9.85 25.54 -2.95
CA GLU A 571 10.54 25.59 -4.25
C GLU A 571 11.09 24.22 -4.65
N GLN A 572 11.64 23.47 -3.70
CA GLN A 572 12.18 22.13 -3.93
C GLN A 572 11.05 21.10 -4.12
N ALA A 573 9.93 21.26 -3.41
CA ALA A 573 8.80 20.36 -3.42
C ALA A 573 7.84 20.57 -4.61
N ALA A 574 7.78 21.77 -5.18
CA ALA A 574 6.79 22.13 -6.20
C ALA A 574 6.81 21.21 -7.44
N PRO A 575 7.97 20.80 -7.99
CA PRO A 575 8.00 19.88 -9.14
C PRO A 575 7.40 18.49 -8.80
N TYR A 576 7.63 17.99 -7.58
CA TYR A 576 7.07 16.72 -7.11
C TYR A 576 5.54 16.83 -6.99
N PHE A 577 5.07 17.88 -6.31
CA PHE A 577 3.65 18.15 -6.11
C PHE A 577 2.90 18.33 -7.45
N HIS A 578 3.46 19.12 -8.37
CA HIS A 578 2.87 19.34 -9.68
C HIS A 578 2.81 18.06 -10.50
N TYR A 579 3.90 17.28 -10.55
CA TYR A 579 3.90 16.02 -11.28
C TYR A 579 2.86 15.06 -10.70
N ALA A 580 2.91 14.80 -9.39
CA ALA A 580 2.03 13.86 -8.70
C ALA A 580 0.53 14.20 -8.88
N THR A 581 0.19 15.48 -8.69
CA THR A 581 -1.20 15.94 -8.80
C THR A 581 -1.70 15.89 -10.24
N ARG A 582 -0.84 16.25 -11.21
CA ARG A 582 -1.17 16.16 -12.64
C ARG A 582 -1.34 14.72 -13.09
N PHE A 583 -0.43 13.83 -12.69
CA PHE A 583 -0.54 12.39 -12.94
C PHE A 583 -1.89 11.86 -12.48
N ALA A 584 -2.25 12.09 -11.21
CA ALA A 584 -3.53 11.64 -10.66
C ALA A 584 -4.74 12.19 -11.46
N LEU A 585 -4.78 13.50 -11.73
CA LEU A 585 -5.87 14.12 -12.49
C LEU A 585 -5.95 13.61 -13.94
N GLN A 586 -4.81 13.38 -14.59
CA GLN A 586 -4.75 12.83 -15.94
C GLN A 586 -5.21 11.37 -15.98
N SER A 587 -4.79 10.53 -15.03
CA SER A 587 -5.24 9.14 -14.91
C SER A 587 -6.76 9.05 -14.67
N ALA A 588 -7.32 9.95 -13.87
CA ALA A 588 -8.77 10.07 -13.69
C ALA A 588 -9.48 10.49 -15.00
N GLU A 589 -8.94 11.46 -15.75
CA GLU A 589 -9.53 11.86 -17.04
C GLU A 589 -9.47 10.73 -18.08
N GLU A 590 -8.36 10.00 -18.15
CA GLU A 590 -8.19 8.87 -19.04
C GLU A 590 -9.17 7.72 -18.71
N ALA A 591 -9.37 7.41 -17.44
CA ALA A 591 -10.35 6.42 -17.00
C ALA A 591 -11.78 6.80 -17.41
N LEU A 592 -12.15 8.09 -17.34
CA LEU A 592 -13.45 8.60 -17.83
C LEU A 592 -13.60 8.42 -19.35
N HIS A 593 -12.55 8.66 -20.14
CA HIS A 593 -12.57 8.46 -21.59
C HIS A 593 -12.74 6.98 -21.93
N LYS A 594 -11.90 6.11 -21.34
CA LYS A 594 -12.00 4.65 -21.51
C LYS A 594 -13.38 4.13 -21.10
N PHE A 595 -13.97 4.68 -20.04
CA PHE A 595 -15.33 4.36 -19.61
C PHE A 595 -16.35 4.72 -20.69
N LEU A 596 -16.34 5.97 -21.17
CA LEU A 596 -17.28 6.45 -22.19
C LEU A 596 -17.20 5.64 -23.47
N ASP A 597 -15.99 5.38 -23.98
CA ASP A 597 -15.80 4.70 -25.27
C ASP A 597 -16.39 3.29 -25.25
N ASN A 598 -16.35 2.64 -24.09
CA ASN A 598 -16.84 1.29 -23.87
C ASN A 598 -18.25 1.22 -23.26
N PHE A 599 -18.94 2.35 -23.09
CA PHE A 599 -20.29 2.33 -22.51
C PHE A 599 -21.30 1.76 -23.52
N PRO A 600 -22.10 0.74 -23.14
CA PRO A 600 -22.86 -0.08 -24.10
C PRO A 600 -24.02 0.66 -24.77
N ALA A 601 -24.70 1.56 -24.05
CA ALA A 601 -25.83 2.32 -24.60
C ALA A 601 -25.33 3.54 -25.40
N SER A 602 -25.31 3.40 -26.73
CA SER A 602 -24.75 4.42 -27.63
C SER A 602 -25.42 5.80 -27.51
N GLY A 603 -26.73 5.85 -27.31
CA GLY A 603 -27.49 7.08 -27.07
C GLY A 603 -27.10 7.76 -25.76
N THR A 604 -27.15 7.02 -24.65
CA THR A 604 -26.73 7.52 -23.33
C THR A 604 -25.27 7.94 -23.33
N ARG A 605 -24.38 7.20 -24.01
CA ARG A 605 -22.97 7.55 -24.18
C ARG A 605 -22.80 8.91 -24.85
N LYS A 606 -23.49 9.17 -25.97
CA LYS A 606 -23.46 10.47 -26.67
C LYS A 606 -23.98 11.59 -25.77
N PHE A 607 -25.07 11.32 -25.04
CA PHE A 607 -25.65 12.27 -24.10
C PHE A 607 -24.69 12.60 -22.94
N MET A 608 -24.12 11.58 -22.29
CA MET A 608 -23.11 11.75 -21.23
C MET A 608 -21.91 12.54 -21.74
N ARG A 609 -21.42 12.27 -22.95
CA ARG A 609 -20.32 13.02 -23.57
C ARG A 609 -20.67 14.50 -23.74
N PHE A 610 -21.88 14.81 -24.21
CA PHE A 610 -22.37 16.17 -24.38
C PHE A 610 -22.56 16.90 -23.05
N ILE A 611 -23.32 16.33 -22.11
CA ILE A 611 -23.63 16.98 -20.82
C ILE A 611 -22.34 17.22 -20.00
N THR A 612 -21.31 16.39 -20.16
CA THR A 612 -20.02 16.56 -19.46
C THR A 612 -18.96 17.30 -20.28
N MET A 613 -19.27 17.72 -21.51
CA MET A 613 -18.36 18.37 -22.45
C MET A 613 -17.02 17.61 -22.64
N ASN A 614 -17.06 16.29 -22.59
CA ASN A 614 -15.87 15.43 -22.51
C ASN A 614 -15.39 14.98 -23.90
N TYR A 615 -14.96 15.93 -24.71
CA TYR A 615 -14.55 15.71 -26.12
C TYR A 615 -13.03 15.65 -26.33
N SER A 616 -12.24 16.16 -25.39
CA SER A 616 -10.79 16.18 -25.45
C SER A 616 -10.20 16.12 -24.04
N THR A 617 -8.91 15.81 -23.95
CA THR A 617 -8.16 15.89 -22.68
C THR A 617 -7.91 17.36 -22.34
N LYS A 618 -8.33 17.76 -21.13
CA LYS A 618 -8.29 19.16 -20.67
C LYS A 618 -7.66 19.31 -19.28
N MET A 619 -7.21 18.21 -18.65
CA MET A 619 -6.50 18.31 -17.37
C MET A 619 -5.09 18.87 -17.54
N PRO A 620 -4.52 19.52 -16.51
CA PRO A 620 -3.17 20.06 -16.59
C PRO A 620 -2.17 18.94 -16.93
N LYS A 621 -1.33 19.18 -17.95
CA LYS A 621 -0.45 18.15 -18.51
C LYS A 621 0.91 18.13 -17.81
N ILE A 622 1.50 16.94 -17.70
CA ILE A 622 2.93 16.80 -17.42
C ILE A 622 3.68 17.18 -18.70
N SER A 623 4.45 18.28 -18.65
CA SER A 623 5.28 18.74 -19.76
C SER A 623 6.70 18.21 -19.65
N ASP A 624 7.41 18.15 -20.78
CA ASP A 624 8.84 17.79 -20.80
C ASP A 624 9.68 18.72 -19.92
N ASP A 625 9.29 20.00 -19.80
CA ASP A 625 9.94 20.94 -18.89
C ASP A 625 9.78 20.52 -17.42
N LEU A 626 8.57 20.13 -17.00
CA LEU A 626 8.33 19.65 -15.65
C LEU A 626 9.07 18.33 -15.39
N ILE A 627 9.16 17.45 -16.40
CA ILE A 627 9.95 16.22 -16.33
C ILE A 627 11.43 16.55 -16.10
N ARG A 628 12.02 17.43 -16.91
CA ARG A 628 13.42 17.85 -16.76
C ARG A 628 13.68 18.52 -15.41
N GLU A 629 12.76 19.38 -14.97
CA GLU A 629 12.85 20.07 -13.68
C GLU A 629 12.81 19.10 -12.51
N LEU A 630 11.82 18.21 -12.48
CA LEU A 630 11.68 17.20 -11.42
C LEU A 630 12.85 16.22 -11.42
N ALA A 631 13.28 15.73 -12.59
CA ALA A 631 14.43 14.83 -12.69
C ALA A 631 15.73 15.50 -12.23
N LYS A 632 15.87 16.81 -12.42
CA LYS A 632 16.99 17.58 -11.87
C LYS A 632 16.89 17.67 -10.35
N GLN A 633 15.74 18.08 -9.80
CA GLN A 633 15.53 18.16 -8.34
C GLN A 633 15.75 16.81 -7.65
N ALA A 634 15.27 15.71 -8.26
CA ALA A 634 15.47 14.34 -7.80
C ALA A 634 16.94 13.96 -7.60
N GLN A 635 17.85 14.53 -8.40
CA GLN A 635 19.28 14.25 -8.31
C GLN A 635 20.01 15.14 -7.30
N LEU A 636 19.38 16.19 -6.78
CA LEU A 636 19.99 17.11 -5.80
C LEU A 636 19.83 16.60 -4.37
N ASP A 637 20.83 16.88 -3.52
CA ASP A 637 20.80 16.55 -2.10
C ASP A 637 20.05 17.65 -1.34
N THR A 638 18.73 17.52 -1.30
CA THR A 638 17.81 18.51 -0.74
C THR A 638 17.12 17.99 0.51
N ALA A 639 16.74 18.91 1.41
CA ALA A 639 15.96 18.56 2.60
C ALA A 639 14.65 17.86 2.22
N PHE A 640 13.99 18.33 1.16
CA PHE A 640 12.75 17.74 0.68
C PHE A 640 12.94 16.32 0.12
N LYS A 641 14.03 16.03 -0.59
CA LYS A 641 14.35 14.67 -1.03
C LYS A 641 14.55 13.74 0.18
N ALA A 642 15.25 14.21 1.21
CA ALA A 642 15.42 13.45 2.45
C ALA A 642 14.07 13.19 3.16
N GLN A 643 13.14 14.16 3.14
CA GLN A 643 11.78 14.00 3.65
C GLN A 643 11.00 12.92 2.88
N ILE A 644 11.08 12.88 1.55
CA ILE A 644 10.35 11.90 0.73
C ILE A 644 11.00 10.51 0.72
N THR A 645 12.27 10.39 1.11
CA THR A 645 12.99 9.09 1.20
C THR A 645 13.26 8.65 2.65
N HIS A 646 12.58 9.26 3.62
CA HIS A 646 12.87 9.12 5.04
C HIS A 646 12.75 7.69 5.61
N LEU A 647 12.00 6.80 4.95
CA LEU A 647 11.84 5.41 5.37
C LEU A 647 13.10 4.57 5.10
N VAL A 648 13.91 4.96 4.10
CA VAL A 648 15.14 4.23 3.80
C VAL A 648 16.22 4.70 4.77
N LYS A 649 16.59 3.84 5.72
CA LYS A 649 17.66 4.10 6.70
C LYS A 649 18.90 3.29 6.32
N PRO A 650 19.91 3.89 5.68
CA PRO A 650 21.12 3.17 5.29
C PRO A 650 21.90 2.69 6.52
N VAL A 651 22.28 1.42 6.52
CA VAL A 651 23.14 0.82 7.55
C VAL A 651 24.54 0.64 6.98
N LYS A 652 25.57 0.94 7.77
CA LYS A 652 26.96 0.87 7.32
C LYS A 652 27.27 -0.49 6.69
N GLY A 653 27.68 -0.47 5.42
CA GLY A 653 28.07 -1.66 4.67
C GLY A 653 27.01 -2.17 3.69
N ASP A 654 25.74 -1.76 3.83
CA ASP A 654 24.70 -2.15 2.87
C ASP A 654 24.76 -1.35 1.56
N GLY A 655 24.05 -1.84 0.53
CA GLY A 655 23.97 -1.20 -0.77
C GLY A 655 23.44 0.24 -0.76
N HIS A 656 22.49 0.56 0.12
CA HIS A 656 21.96 1.93 0.25
C HIS A 656 23.02 2.88 0.82
N TYR A 657 23.79 2.44 1.81
CA TYR A 657 24.87 3.21 2.41
C TYR A 657 25.97 3.46 1.39
N ILE A 658 26.36 2.43 0.64
CA ILE A 658 27.39 2.55 -0.41
C ILE A 658 26.98 3.56 -1.48
N ASN A 659 25.73 3.48 -1.97
CA ASN A 659 25.19 4.44 -2.94
C ASN A 659 25.18 5.86 -2.36
N GLU A 660 24.70 6.03 -1.12
CA GLU A 660 24.60 7.32 -0.46
C GLU A 660 25.98 7.98 -0.25
N GLN A 661 26.99 7.22 0.15
CA GLN A 661 28.35 7.74 0.34
C GLN A 661 28.94 8.25 -0.98
N ALA A 662 28.77 7.50 -2.08
CA ALA A 662 29.22 7.94 -3.40
C ALA A 662 28.45 9.17 -3.89
N TYR A 663 27.14 9.21 -3.63
CA TYR A 663 26.27 10.32 -3.97
C TYR A 663 26.66 11.61 -3.23
N LYS A 664 26.79 11.56 -1.91
CA LYS A 664 27.21 12.71 -1.09
C LYS A 664 28.61 13.20 -1.49
N ALA A 665 29.55 12.28 -1.73
CA ALA A 665 30.89 12.64 -2.22
C ALA A 665 30.84 13.33 -3.59
N LYS A 666 29.94 12.90 -4.49
CA LYS A 666 29.72 13.57 -5.77
C LYS A 666 29.17 14.98 -5.59
N MET A 667 28.14 15.14 -4.76
CA MET A 667 27.51 16.45 -4.51
C MET A 667 28.51 17.44 -3.92
N ALA A 668 29.35 16.99 -2.99
CA ALA A 668 30.43 17.80 -2.42
C ALA A 668 31.52 18.18 -3.43
N SER A 669 31.66 17.43 -4.53
CA SER A 669 32.75 17.60 -5.51
C SER A 669 32.30 18.20 -6.86
N LEU A 670 31.07 18.74 -6.94
CA LEU A 670 30.52 19.25 -8.21
C LEU A 670 31.34 20.41 -8.80
N GLY A 671 31.88 21.28 -7.94
CA GLY A 671 32.69 22.42 -8.37
C GLY A 671 34.00 21.99 -9.00
N GLU A 672 34.70 21.06 -8.36
CA GLU A 672 35.98 20.51 -8.79
C GLU A 672 35.81 19.67 -10.06
N LEU A 673 34.77 18.84 -10.13
CA LEU A 673 34.40 18.09 -11.33
C LEU A 673 34.12 19.02 -12.53
N ALA A 674 33.49 20.17 -12.30
CA ALA A 674 33.25 21.16 -13.34
C ALA A 674 34.57 21.78 -13.85
N LYS A 675 35.55 22.04 -12.97
CA LYS A 675 36.90 22.51 -13.37
C LYS A 675 37.58 21.49 -14.28
N VAL A 676 37.62 20.22 -13.87
CA VAL A 676 38.22 19.13 -14.66
C VAL A 676 37.52 18.99 -16.02
N LYS A 677 36.19 18.99 -16.06
CA LYS A 677 35.42 18.90 -17.31
C LYS A 677 35.68 20.08 -18.24
N LYS A 678 35.79 21.30 -17.70
CA LYS A 678 36.13 22.51 -18.47
C LYS A 678 37.54 22.39 -19.06
N ALA A 679 38.51 21.93 -18.27
CA ALA A 679 39.90 21.72 -18.72
C ALA A 679 40.01 20.67 -19.83
N LEU A 680 39.28 19.55 -19.71
CA LEU A 680 39.18 18.53 -20.76
C LEU A 680 38.60 19.09 -22.07
N ARG A 681 37.52 19.87 -21.99
CA ARG A 681 36.92 20.53 -23.17
C ARG A 681 37.86 21.55 -23.81
N ALA A 682 38.60 22.30 -22.99
CA ALA A 682 39.61 23.25 -23.44
C ALA A 682 40.91 22.58 -23.91
N LYS A 683 41.03 21.25 -23.80
CA LYS A 683 42.23 20.45 -24.12
C LYS A 683 43.49 20.89 -23.35
N THR A 684 43.32 21.50 -22.18
CA THR A 684 44.45 21.89 -21.30
C THR A 684 45.01 20.70 -20.52
N ILE A 685 44.21 19.63 -20.39
CA ILE A 685 44.61 18.34 -19.84
C ILE A 685 44.14 17.22 -20.75
N LYS A 686 44.84 16.07 -20.71
CA LYS A 686 44.44 14.86 -21.45
C LYS A 686 43.63 13.93 -20.55
N ALA A 687 42.57 13.35 -21.10
CA ALA A 687 41.84 12.27 -20.43
C ALA A 687 42.75 11.04 -20.31
N GLY A 688 42.85 10.49 -19.10
CA GLY A 688 43.48 9.21 -18.85
C GLY A 688 42.54 8.05 -19.14
N ILE A 689 43.09 6.83 -19.29
CA ILE A 689 42.30 5.60 -19.43
C ILE A 689 41.40 5.38 -18.21
N ARG A 690 41.89 5.77 -17.02
CA ARG A 690 41.12 5.81 -15.78
C ARG A 690 40.88 7.24 -15.35
N PHE A 691 39.81 7.44 -14.58
CA PHE A 691 39.50 8.75 -14.04
C PHE A 691 40.58 9.25 -13.07
N SER A 692 41.18 8.39 -12.25
CA SER A 692 42.30 8.75 -11.36
C SER A 692 43.47 9.38 -12.12
N ILE A 693 43.87 8.81 -13.26
CA ILE A 693 44.94 9.37 -14.12
C ILE A 693 44.53 10.73 -14.69
N THR A 694 43.25 10.91 -15.00
CA THR A 694 42.72 12.22 -15.43
C THR A 694 42.86 13.27 -14.32
N LEU A 695 42.66 12.87 -13.06
CA LEU A 695 42.86 13.74 -11.90
C LEU A 695 44.33 14.05 -11.68
N ASP A 696 45.23 13.08 -11.84
CA ASP A 696 46.68 13.28 -11.75
C ASP A 696 47.16 14.28 -12.80
N ASN A 697 46.67 14.17 -14.04
CA ASN A 697 46.94 15.14 -15.10
C ASN A 697 46.41 16.53 -14.75
N ALA A 698 45.23 16.62 -14.12
CA ALA A 698 44.65 17.89 -13.68
C ALA A 698 45.47 18.55 -12.56
N LEU A 699 45.99 17.76 -11.63
CA LEU A 699 46.89 18.23 -10.57
C LEU A 699 48.23 18.71 -11.17
N ALA A 700 48.84 17.92 -12.05
CA ALA A 700 50.10 18.27 -12.71
C ALA A 700 49.99 19.55 -13.55
N ALA A 701 48.83 19.80 -14.15
CA ALA A 701 48.53 21.01 -14.92
C ALA A 701 48.04 22.20 -14.06
N ASN A 702 48.03 22.07 -12.73
CA ASN A 702 47.52 23.08 -11.79
C ASN A 702 46.06 23.51 -12.06
N VAL A 703 45.25 22.62 -12.65
CA VAL A 703 43.80 22.86 -12.85
C VAL A 703 43.04 22.70 -11.52
N ILE A 704 43.54 21.80 -10.68
CA ILE A 704 43.02 21.53 -9.34
C ILE A 704 44.18 21.55 -8.32
N THR A 705 43.85 21.86 -7.07
CA THR A 705 44.79 21.82 -5.94
C THR A 705 44.99 20.40 -5.41
N ALA A 706 46.02 20.18 -4.58
CA ALA A 706 46.25 18.88 -3.93
C ALA A 706 45.08 18.44 -3.02
N ALA A 707 44.40 19.40 -2.37
CA ALA A 707 43.22 19.11 -1.56
C ALA A 707 42.03 18.65 -2.42
N GLU A 708 41.76 19.38 -3.51
CA GLU A 708 40.72 19.01 -4.48
C GLU A 708 41.01 17.67 -5.16
N HIS A 709 42.28 17.38 -5.47
CA HIS A 709 42.71 16.08 -5.98
C HIS A 709 42.40 14.95 -4.99
N THR A 710 42.78 15.10 -3.72
CA THR A 710 42.50 14.12 -2.67
C THR A 710 40.99 13.86 -2.53
N GLN A 711 40.19 14.92 -2.54
CA GLN A 711 38.73 14.83 -2.50
C GLN A 711 38.16 14.10 -3.73
N LEU A 712 38.65 14.40 -4.93
CA LEU A 712 38.19 13.76 -6.17
C LEU A 712 38.61 12.29 -6.26
N ILE A 713 39.76 11.91 -5.69
CA ILE A 713 40.19 10.52 -5.56
C ILE A 713 39.27 9.76 -4.59
N ASP A 714 38.95 10.34 -3.44
CA ASP A 714 37.99 9.76 -2.50
C ASP A 714 36.60 9.57 -3.13
N TYR A 715 36.09 10.58 -3.85
CA TYR A 715 34.87 10.44 -4.66
C TYR A 715 35.02 9.30 -5.68
N ASN A 716 36.13 9.22 -6.40
CA ASN A 716 36.36 8.17 -7.41
C ASN A 716 36.28 6.77 -6.80
N THR A 717 36.91 6.55 -5.65
CA THR A 717 36.88 5.27 -4.94
C THR A 717 35.46 4.89 -4.52
N LYS A 718 34.70 5.85 -3.94
CA LYS A 718 33.30 5.63 -3.57
C LYS A 718 32.41 5.38 -4.79
N ARG A 719 32.61 6.14 -5.88
CA ARG A 719 31.90 5.96 -7.16
C ARG A 719 32.15 4.56 -7.71
N GLU A 720 33.39 4.11 -7.77
CA GLU A 720 33.76 2.77 -8.27
C GLU A 720 33.09 1.67 -7.43
N LYS A 721 33.08 1.83 -6.10
CA LYS A 721 32.35 0.93 -5.20
C LYS A 721 30.84 0.96 -5.41
N ALA A 722 30.25 2.12 -5.69
CA ALA A 722 28.80 2.22 -5.93
C ALA A 722 28.36 1.74 -7.32
N ILE A 723 29.23 1.66 -8.32
CA ILE A 723 28.83 1.22 -9.69
C ILE A 723 29.14 -0.25 -9.98
N ARG A 724 29.98 -0.90 -9.18
CA ARG A 724 30.23 -2.34 -9.31
C ARG A 724 29.03 -3.14 -8.81
N VAL A 725 29.08 -4.43 -9.09
CA VAL A 725 28.18 -5.45 -8.56
C VAL A 725 28.97 -6.34 -7.61
N ASP A 726 28.26 -7.09 -6.77
CA ASP A 726 28.90 -8.10 -5.93
C ASP A 726 29.51 -9.20 -6.80
N GLU A 727 30.69 -9.69 -6.40
CA GLU A 727 31.43 -10.74 -7.10
C GLU A 727 31.52 -11.96 -6.19
N PHE A 728 31.29 -13.12 -6.77
CA PHE A 728 31.35 -14.39 -6.08
C PHE A 728 32.40 -15.28 -6.76
N ASP A 729 33.04 -16.16 -6.01
CA ASP A 729 33.90 -17.20 -6.58
C ASP A 729 33.08 -18.23 -7.38
N PHE A 730 33.77 -19.22 -7.96
CA PHE A 730 33.12 -20.29 -8.73
C PHE A 730 32.07 -21.06 -7.91
N ASP A 731 32.24 -21.14 -6.58
CA ASP A 731 31.37 -21.85 -5.65
C ASP A 731 30.33 -20.92 -5.00
N MET A 732 30.16 -19.70 -5.51
CA MET A 732 29.23 -18.67 -5.06
C MET A 732 29.49 -18.12 -3.65
N ASN A 733 30.73 -18.19 -3.15
CA ASN A 733 31.13 -17.47 -1.94
C ASN A 733 31.41 -16.00 -2.29
N LEU A 734 30.85 -15.08 -1.50
CA LEU A 734 31.06 -13.65 -1.70
C LEU A 734 32.55 -13.30 -1.51
N LEU A 735 33.15 -12.63 -2.51
CA LEU A 735 34.53 -12.18 -2.43
C LEU A 735 34.64 -10.90 -1.60
N ASP A 736 35.63 -10.84 -0.69
CA ASP A 736 35.93 -9.61 0.05
C ASP A 736 36.43 -8.52 -0.90
N ASP A 737 36.10 -7.27 -0.56
CA ASP A 737 36.53 -6.06 -1.26
C ASP A 737 38.05 -5.96 -1.39
N ASN A 738 38.79 -6.58 -0.45
CA ASN A 738 40.24 -6.62 -0.43
C ASN A 738 40.85 -7.83 -1.15
N ALA A 739 40.05 -8.87 -1.45
CA ALA A 739 40.49 -10.12 -2.06
C ALA A 739 40.49 -10.10 -3.59
N GLN A 740 40.06 -9.00 -4.20
CA GLN A 740 40.11 -8.80 -5.64
C GLN A 740 41.53 -9.06 -6.17
N PRO A 741 41.71 -10.00 -7.12
CA PRO A 741 43.01 -10.22 -7.73
C PRO A 741 43.52 -8.90 -8.28
N VAL A 742 44.82 -8.67 -8.18
CA VAL A 742 45.52 -7.56 -8.83
C VAL A 742 45.04 -7.50 -10.27
N ASN A 743 44.15 -6.57 -10.58
CA ASN A 743 43.66 -6.37 -11.93
C ASN A 743 44.91 -6.20 -12.81
N PRO A 744 45.19 -7.11 -13.78
CA PRO A 744 46.44 -7.09 -14.54
C PRO A 744 46.67 -5.77 -15.28
N LEU A 745 45.61 -4.98 -15.48
CA LEU A 745 45.68 -3.63 -16.04
C LEU A 745 46.25 -2.58 -15.07
N LYS A 746 46.41 -2.85 -13.77
CA LYS A 746 47.17 -1.98 -12.86
C LYS A 746 48.66 -1.95 -13.21
N SER A 747 49.21 -3.05 -13.75
CA SER A 747 50.63 -3.14 -14.12
C SER A 747 50.92 -2.76 -15.58
N VAL A 748 49.94 -2.84 -16.48
CA VAL A 748 50.17 -2.63 -17.92
C VAL A 748 49.99 -1.16 -18.36
N VAL A 749 49.34 -0.32 -17.56
CA VAL A 749 48.90 1.03 -17.99
C VAL A 749 49.72 2.17 -17.38
N ASN A 750 50.71 1.87 -16.53
CA ASN A 750 51.66 2.86 -15.99
C ASN A 750 52.91 3.05 -16.90
N GLN A 751 52.83 2.67 -18.18
CA GLN A 751 53.84 2.97 -19.20
C GLN A 751 53.29 3.90 -20.27
#